data_AF-A0A9R1MSF3-F1
#
_entry.id   AF-A0A9R1MSF3-F1
#
_cell.length_a   1.000
_cell.length_b   1.000
_cell.length_c   1.000
_cell.angle_alpha   90.00
_cell.angle_beta   90.00
_cell.angle_gamma   90.00
#
_symmetry.space_group_name_H-M   'P 1'
#
loop_
_entity.id
_entity.type
_entity.pdbx_description
1 polymer ?
#
loop_
_entity_poly.entity_id
_entity_poly.type
_entity_poly.pdbx_seq_one_letter_code
_entity_poly.pdbx_strand_id
1 'polypeptide(L)'
;MAAEGDEEGAAAPKVVGLALSGSKSSAHVLRWALGNFAHDDAPPAAFKLIHVLTPVLAVPTPMGHLLPIDEVSTSVAEGELEKMWIQKQEMLQRCKDACDENKVEAQVLLVEGKDVADTISSLVSQYQIHSLVVGNPPSKSPFTRRSSASRTACKICKSLPSFCTAYVVSKDGLSSVHVPESESGSPSGSPVPTGNSGSSSTKEVTDGTSSRSDLDGSSAPGLPSFTLNDYLTGNAPVYANKDRRIASRTGAESSILSQLRGSDKVPTSSLQELMLSDNKDDVSTGLEKLNLEPSHNRLLATASKDADRESRLEKPLVLPSDSYSMFTWEEIDNATASFSLKIGTGSNGTVYKGHLNHLDVAIKVLHSDDKSSTKHFNQELEVLSKIRHPHLLMLLGACPDRGCLVYEYMENGSLADRLQRRKGTPPIPWFDRFRIAWEIGSALVFLHSTKPSPIIHRDLKPENVLLDRNLVSKIGDVGLSTLMPPKETLSNRTVYKKTGLAGTLFYLDPEYQRTGQVSVKSDTYALGMVILELLTARCPIGLPEVVERAVEDGQISDVLDESAGDWPVREAHDLAQLGLNCLEMRSKDRPDLNSVVLEELGRLKRIAASVSGVALPGSPSHFKCPILKTVMYDPCIASDGYTYERSAMEMWLCDKDVSPVTKARLRDKTLLPNLSLKSAIMRWVADGGRPVKE
;
A
#
# COMPACT_ATOMS: atom_id res chain seq x y z
N MET A 1 16.24 57.24 53.99
CA MET A 1 16.21 55.77 54.14
C MET A 1 14.87 55.29 53.62
N ALA A 2 14.83 54.86 52.36
CA ALA A 2 13.78 54.01 51.85
C ALA A 2 14.40 52.61 51.75
N ALA A 3 13.67 51.60 52.20
CA ALA A 3 13.99 50.20 51.97
C ALA A 3 12.82 49.65 51.14
N GLU A 4 13.07 49.47 49.86
CA GLU A 4 12.20 48.67 49.00
C GLU A 4 12.38 47.21 49.43
N GLY A 5 11.28 46.48 49.55
CA GLY A 5 11.31 45.04 49.78
C GLY A 5 11.32 44.32 48.44
N ASP A 6 12.31 43.47 48.21
CA ASP A 6 12.38 42.64 47.02
C ASP A 6 11.20 41.67 46.98
N GLU A 7 10.33 41.78 45.96
CA GLU A 7 9.42 40.69 45.60
C GLU A 7 10.26 39.59 44.91
N GLU A 8 10.31 38.39 45.51
CA GLU A 8 10.89 37.20 44.87
C GLU A 8 10.11 36.87 43.59
N GLY A 9 10.70 37.20 42.45
CA GLY A 9 10.12 36.91 41.14
C GLY A 9 9.99 35.41 40.89
N ALA A 10 8.76 34.90 40.99
CA ALA A 10 8.45 33.51 40.67
C ALA A 10 8.90 33.15 39.25
N ALA A 11 9.79 32.16 39.13
CA ALA A 11 10.32 31.72 37.84
C ALA A 11 9.18 31.24 36.93
N ALA A 12 9.09 31.80 35.72
CA ALA A 12 8.04 31.46 34.76
C ALA A 12 8.06 29.96 34.40
N PRO A 13 6.89 29.31 34.24
CA PRO A 13 6.81 27.88 33.95
C PRO A 13 7.50 27.55 32.62
N LYS A 14 8.34 26.51 32.63
CA LYS A 14 9.11 26.10 31.45
C LYS A 14 8.18 25.48 30.41
N VAL A 15 7.98 26.18 29.29
CA VAL A 15 7.10 25.71 28.20
C VAL A 15 7.81 24.65 27.35
N VAL A 16 7.22 23.45 27.30
CA VAL A 16 7.70 22.30 26.52
C VAL A 16 6.74 21.99 25.39
N GLY A 17 7.23 21.92 24.16
CA GLY A 17 6.44 21.55 22.99
C GLY A 17 6.50 20.06 22.71
N LEU A 18 5.38 19.47 22.32
CA LEU A 18 5.25 18.08 21.93
C LEU A 18 4.73 18.00 20.49
N ALA A 19 5.61 17.73 19.53
CA ALA A 19 5.25 17.58 18.13
C ALA A 19 4.70 16.17 17.88
N LEU A 20 3.37 16.03 17.94
CA LEU A 20 2.65 14.77 17.84
C LEU A 20 2.25 14.50 16.39
N SER A 21 2.60 13.32 15.88
CA SER A 21 2.40 12.97 14.46
C SER A 21 1.08 12.27 14.16
N GLY A 22 0.33 11.86 15.19
CA GLY A 22 -0.88 11.05 15.05
C GLY A 22 -0.60 9.61 14.59
N SER A 23 0.57 9.07 14.98
CA SER A 23 0.99 7.68 14.77
C SER A 23 1.54 7.10 16.08
N LYS A 24 1.95 5.82 16.11
CA LYS A 24 2.52 5.16 17.30
C LYS A 24 3.64 5.96 17.97
N SER A 25 4.40 6.76 17.20
CA SER A 25 5.44 7.65 17.75
C SER A 25 4.92 8.75 18.70
N SER A 26 3.64 9.17 18.61
CA SER A 26 3.05 10.13 19.55
C SER A 26 3.05 9.63 21.00
N ALA A 27 2.71 8.35 21.24
CA ALA A 27 2.71 7.77 22.58
C ALA A 27 4.12 7.72 23.20
N HIS A 28 5.14 7.45 22.38
CA HIS A 28 6.54 7.44 22.79
C HIS A 28 7.05 8.84 23.14
N VAL A 29 6.67 9.86 22.35
CA VAL A 29 6.96 11.27 22.61
C VAL A 29 6.36 11.71 23.93
N LEU A 30 5.07 11.42 24.18
CA LEU A 30 4.37 11.78 25.40
C LEU A 30 5.00 11.10 26.64
N ARG A 31 5.18 9.77 26.60
CA ARG A 31 5.74 8.99 27.70
C ARG A 31 7.16 9.43 28.06
N TRP A 32 8.00 9.72 27.06
CA TRP A 32 9.35 10.22 27.30
C TRP A 32 9.34 11.64 27.88
N ALA A 33 8.48 12.54 27.38
CA ALA A 33 8.40 13.91 27.88
C ALA A 33 7.93 13.98 29.32
N LEU A 34 6.91 13.19 29.70
CA LEU A 34 6.47 13.07 31.09
C LEU A 34 7.64 12.62 31.98
N GLY A 35 8.34 11.54 31.63
CA GLY A 35 9.47 11.03 32.43
C GLY A 35 10.72 11.91 32.51
N ASN A 36 10.84 12.98 31.69
CA ASN A 36 12.02 13.87 31.64
C ASN A 36 11.72 15.34 31.98
N PHE A 37 10.45 15.74 32.04
CA PHE A 37 10.04 17.11 32.34
C PHE A 37 8.94 17.22 33.41
N ALA A 38 8.29 16.12 33.82
CA ALA A 38 7.43 16.07 34.99
C ALA A 38 8.25 15.59 36.20
N HIS A 39 8.74 16.55 37.00
CA HIS A 39 9.46 16.30 38.25
C HIS A 39 8.83 17.14 39.36
N ASP A 40 8.59 16.56 40.53
CA ASP A 40 7.87 17.22 41.65
C ASP A 40 8.63 18.42 42.25
N ASP A 41 9.95 18.51 42.05
CA ASP A 41 10.84 19.52 42.68
C ASP A 41 11.09 20.79 41.82
N ALA A 42 10.38 20.98 40.71
CA ALA A 42 10.59 22.09 39.78
C ALA A 42 9.29 22.88 39.52
N PRO A 43 9.35 24.17 39.09
CA PRO A 43 8.14 24.88 38.66
C PRO A 43 7.45 24.11 37.53
N PRO A 44 6.10 24.01 37.54
CA PRO A 44 5.37 23.09 36.68
C PRO A 44 5.66 23.36 35.20
N ALA A 45 6.12 22.33 34.49
CA ALA A 45 6.37 22.42 33.06
C ALA A 45 5.04 22.47 32.31
N ALA A 46 4.82 23.52 31.52
CA ALA A 46 3.59 23.67 30.74
C ALA A 46 3.76 23.03 29.35
N PHE A 47 2.98 22.01 29.05
CA PHE A 47 3.07 21.25 27.80
C PHE A 47 2.18 21.86 26.70
N LYS A 48 2.73 22.01 25.49
CA LYS A 48 1.99 22.39 24.28
C LYS A 48 1.93 21.19 23.32
N LEU A 49 0.76 20.55 23.24
CA LEU A 49 0.49 19.38 22.41
C LEU A 49 0.19 19.82 20.98
N ILE A 50 1.19 19.80 20.10
CA ILE A 50 1.13 20.38 18.76
C ILE A 50 0.86 19.30 17.70
N HIS A 51 -0.18 19.51 16.89
CA HIS A 51 -0.40 18.78 15.64
C HIS A 51 -0.69 19.75 14.50
N VAL A 52 -0.07 19.52 13.34
CA VAL A 52 -0.32 20.31 12.13
C VAL A 52 -1.20 19.52 11.18
N LEU A 53 -2.42 20.01 10.95
CA LEU A 53 -3.32 19.49 9.94
C LEU A 53 -2.88 19.98 8.55
N THR A 54 -2.54 19.03 7.68
CA THR A 54 -2.27 19.31 6.27
C THR A 54 -3.57 19.29 5.46
N PRO A 55 -3.73 20.16 4.44
CA PRO A 55 -4.95 20.21 3.64
C PRO A 55 -5.39 18.86 3.06
N VAL A 56 -6.70 18.61 3.10
CA VAL A 56 -7.34 17.44 2.48
C VAL A 56 -7.39 17.65 0.96
N LEU A 57 -7.04 16.62 0.19
CA LEU A 57 -7.01 16.68 -1.28
C LEU A 57 -8.16 15.91 -1.95
N ALA A 58 -8.91 15.09 -1.20
CA ALA A 58 -10.02 14.29 -1.70
C ALA A 58 -10.95 13.83 -0.56
N VAL A 59 -12.23 13.62 -0.86
CA VAL A 59 -13.28 13.18 0.08
C VAL A 59 -13.77 11.76 -0.29
N PRO A 60 -13.89 10.82 0.66
CA PRO A 60 -14.43 9.50 0.40
C PRO A 60 -15.95 9.52 0.17
N THR A 61 -16.40 8.76 -0.82
CA THR A 61 -17.82 8.55 -1.09
C THR A 61 -18.36 7.31 -0.37
N PRO A 62 -19.68 7.21 -0.15
CA PRO A 62 -20.31 5.99 0.37
C PRO A 62 -20.07 4.72 -0.47
N MET A 63 -19.66 4.88 -1.74
CA MET A 63 -19.36 3.80 -2.68
C MET A 63 -17.86 3.43 -2.71
N GLY A 64 -17.07 3.86 -1.72
CA GLY A 64 -15.67 3.47 -1.52
C GLY A 64 -14.63 4.22 -2.34
N HIS A 65 -15.00 4.76 -3.52
CA HIS A 65 -14.12 5.64 -4.30
C HIS A 65 -14.01 7.03 -3.66
N LEU A 66 -12.96 7.78 -3.99
CA LEU A 66 -12.74 9.13 -3.48
C LEU A 66 -12.76 10.16 -4.60
N LEU A 67 -13.44 11.27 -4.35
CA LEU A 67 -13.53 12.40 -5.26
C LEU A 67 -12.47 13.45 -4.88
N PRO A 68 -11.68 13.97 -5.83
CA PRO A 68 -10.83 15.14 -5.60
C PRO A 68 -11.61 16.28 -4.96
N ILE A 69 -11.00 17.02 -4.03
CA ILE A 69 -11.73 18.03 -3.23
C ILE A 69 -12.26 19.21 -4.07
N ASP A 70 -11.69 19.42 -5.25
CA ASP A 70 -12.15 20.35 -6.30
C ASP A 70 -13.34 19.82 -7.13
N GLU A 71 -13.64 18.52 -7.08
CA GLU A 71 -14.81 17.90 -7.71
C GLU A 71 -16.00 17.73 -6.73
N VAL A 72 -15.86 18.22 -5.49
CA VAL A 72 -16.81 18.02 -4.38
C VAL A 72 -17.44 19.35 -3.96
N SER A 73 -18.72 19.34 -3.56
CA SER A 73 -19.39 20.54 -3.05
C SER A 73 -18.76 21.03 -1.75
N THR A 74 -18.67 22.35 -1.56
CA THR A 74 -18.00 22.97 -0.40
C THR A 74 -18.45 22.40 0.95
N SER A 75 -19.75 22.19 1.17
CA SER A 75 -20.27 21.61 2.43
C SER A 75 -19.83 20.16 2.71
N VAL A 76 -19.46 19.41 1.68
CA VAL A 76 -18.97 18.02 1.82
C VAL A 76 -17.46 18.00 2.02
N ALA A 77 -16.73 18.95 1.42
CA ALA A 77 -15.32 19.21 1.74
C ALA A 77 -15.16 19.70 3.20
N GLU A 78 -15.97 20.67 3.61
CA GLU A 78 -16.07 21.17 4.99
C GLU A 78 -16.42 20.04 5.97
N GLY A 79 -17.42 19.22 5.65
CA GLY A 79 -17.82 18.10 6.50
C GLY A 79 -16.77 16.99 6.66
N GLU A 80 -15.86 16.80 5.70
CA GLU A 80 -14.75 15.84 5.83
C GLU A 80 -13.55 16.44 6.58
N LEU A 81 -13.26 17.72 6.35
CA LEU A 81 -12.30 18.49 7.15
C LEU A 81 -12.71 18.48 8.63
N GLU A 82 -13.99 18.69 8.93
CA GLU A 82 -14.54 18.66 10.29
C GLU A 82 -14.37 17.28 10.95
N LYS A 83 -14.64 16.17 10.24
CA LYS A 83 -14.38 14.81 10.77
C LYS A 83 -12.90 14.60 11.08
N MET A 84 -11.99 15.04 10.20
CA MET A 84 -10.56 14.94 10.42
C MET A 84 -10.11 15.81 11.59
N TRP A 85 -10.68 17.01 11.72
CA TRP A 85 -10.46 17.91 12.86
C TRP A 85 -10.86 17.23 14.17
N ILE A 86 -12.10 16.74 14.27
CA ILE A 86 -12.63 15.99 15.43
C ILE A 86 -11.72 14.82 15.78
N GLN A 87 -11.37 13.95 14.82
CA GLN A 87 -10.52 12.77 15.09
C GLN A 87 -9.14 13.15 15.65
N LYS A 88 -8.51 14.22 15.14
CA LYS A 88 -7.21 14.68 15.64
C LYS A 88 -7.34 15.43 16.96
N GLN A 89 -8.44 16.16 17.17
CA GLN A 89 -8.76 16.80 18.44
C GLN A 89 -8.95 15.76 19.56
N GLU A 90 -9.72 14.69 19.33
CA GLU A 90 -9.90 13.57 20.28
C GLU A 90 -8.59 12.84 20.61
N MET A 91 -7.69 12.71 19.63
CA MET A 91 -6.37 12.11 19.82
C MET A 91 -5.45 13.00 20.68
N LEU A 92 -5.49 14.32 20.49
CA LEU A 92 -4.77 15.28 21.34
C LEU A 92 -5.40 15.43 22.72
N GLN A 93 -6.73 15.33 22.83
CA GLN A 93 -7.45 15.36 24.10
C GLN A 93 -7.02 14.18 24.98
N ARG A 94 -6.98 12.95 24.45
CA ARG A 94 -6.42 11.79 25.17
C ARG A 94 -4.97 11.99 25.64
N CYS A 95 -4.15 12.71 24.86
CA CYS A 95 -2.80 13.08 25.29
C CYS A 95 -2.81 14.13 26.41
N LYS A 96 -3.79 15.05 26.42
CA LYS A 96 -3.99 16.03 27.49
C LYS A 96 -4.47 15.35 28.77
N ASP A 97 -5.43 14.44 28.68
CA ASP A 97 -5.97 13.71 29.83
C ASP A 97 -4.85 12.93 30.54
N ALA A 98 -3.96 12.28 29.77
CA ALA A 98 -2.76 11.63 30.30
C ALA A 98 -1.73 12.60 30.92
N CYS A 99 -1.65 13.85 30.46
CA CYS A 99 -0.85 14.89 31.15
C CYS A 99 -1.50 15.31 32.47
N ASP A 100 -2.83 15.51 32.48
CA ASP A 100 -3.59 15.92 33.66
C ASP A 100 -3.49 14.84 34.77
N GLU A 101 -3.57 13.55 34.41
CA GLU A 101 -3.32 12.41 35.32
C GLU A 101 -1.92 12.45 35.96
N ASN A 102 -0.92 12.97 35.24
CA ASN A 102 0.46 13.15 35.71
C ASN A 102 0.70 14.56 36.30
N LYS A 103 -0.35 15.33 36.59
CA LYS A 103 -0.31 16.70 37.14
C LYS A 103 0.45 17.73 36.28
N VAL A 104 0.55 17.49 34.97
CA VAL A 104 1.22 18.39 34.01
C VAL A 104 0.18 19.24 33.28
N GLU A 105 0.27 20.56 33.38
CA GLU A 105 -0.61 21.47 32.65
C GLU A 105 -0.36 21.33 31.14
N ALA A 106 -1.35 20.87 30.38
CA ALA A 106 -1.24 20.69 28.93
C ALA A 106 -2.29 21.48 28.14
N GLN A 107 -1.84 22.16 27.09
CA GLN A 107 -2.70 22.84 26.11
C GLN A 107 -2.62 22.14 24.75
N VAL A 108 -3.79 21.86 24.17
CA VAL A 108 -3.92 21.33 22.80
C VAL A 108 -3.77 22.45 21.77
N LEU A 109 -2.88 22.26 20.81
CA LEU A 109 -2.64 23.15 19.67
C LEU A 109 -2.81 22.37 18.36
N LEU A 110 -4.04 22.28 17.87
CA LEU A 110 -4.38 21.76 16.55
C LEU A 110 -4.43 22.94 15.55
N VAL A 111 -3.55 22.94 14.54
CA VAL A 111 -3.33 24.09 13.66
C VAL A 111 -3.23 23.64 12.20
N GLU A 112 -3.86 24.36 11.27
CA GLU A 112 -3.71 24.08 9.84
C GLU A 112 -2.39 24.61 9.27
N GLY A 113 -1.72 23.83 8.42
CA GLY A 113 -0.42 24.20 7.87
C GLY A 113 -0.08 23.52 6.54
N LYS A 114 0.51 24.29 5.61
CA LYS A 114 0.96 23.78 4.30
C LYS A 114 2.28 23.00 4.38
N ASP A 115 3.25 23.46 5.17
CA ASP A 115 4.43 22.67 5.56
C ASP A 115 4.49 22.57 7.10
N VAL A 116 4.68 21.34 7.59
CA VAL A 116 4.65 21.00 9.01
C VAL A 116 5.85 21.60 9.78
N ALA A 117 7.03 21.72 9.15
CA ALA A 117 8.21 22.24 9.83
C ALA A 117 8.11 23.76 10.06
N ASP A 118 7.62 24.49 9.06
CA ASP A 118 7.50 25.95 9.13
C ASP A 118 6.35 26.35 10.09
N THR A 119 5.22 25.63 10.05
CA THR A 119 4.13 25.82 11.03
C THR A 119 4.59 25.52 12.47
N ILE A 120 5.34 24.43 12.69
CA ILE A 120 5.90 24.13 14.03
C ILE A 120 6.89 25.21 14.47
N SER A 121 7.76 25.72 13.59
CA SER A 121 8.71 26.79 13.92
C SER A 121 8.01 28.11 14.29
N SER A 122 6.95 28.45 13.58
CA SER A 122 6.10 29.61 13.90
C SER A 122 5.46 29.45 15.29
N LEU A 123 4.91 28.28 15.61
CA LEU A 123 4.34 27.99 16.94
C LEU A 123 5.41 28.00 18.05
N VAL A 124 6.61 27.45 17.81
CA VAL A 124 7.73 27.50 18.75
C VAL A 124 8.14 28.94 19.07
N SER A 125 8.13 29.81 18.06
CA SER A 125 8.38 31.25 18.19
C SER A 125 7.26 31.96 18.96
N GLN A 126 6.00 31.68 18.61
CA GLN A 126 4.82 32.30 19.21
C GLN A 126 4.65 31.96 20.70
N TYR A 127 4.87 30.70 21.08
CA TYR A 127 4.67 30.20 22.45
C TYR A 127 5.97 30.12 23.27
N GLN A 128 7.09 30.67 22.76
CA GLN A 128 8.39 30.69 23.43
C GLN A 128 8.81 29.30 23.94
N ILE A 129 8.72 28.30 23.07
CA ILE A 129 9.00 26.91 23.40
C ILE A 129 10.51 26.68 23.42
N HIS A 130 11.09 26.52 24.61
CA HIS A 130 12.53 26.34 24.80
C HIS A 130 12.98 24.88 24.60
N SER A 131 12.06 23.93 24.68
CA SER A 131 12.33 22.50 24.53
C SER A 131 11.22 21.86 23.70
N LEU A 132 11.54 21.35 22.51
CA LEU A 132 10.60 20.69 21.62
C LEU A 132 10.93 19.20 21.53
N VAL A 133 9.99 18.32 21.88
CA VAL A 133 10.12 16.87 21.70
C VAL A 133 9.47 16.46 20.38
N VAL A 134 10.22 15.74 19.54
CA VAL A 134 9.82 15.36 18.17
C VAL A 134 9.90 13.86 17.98
N GLY A 135 8.82 13.26 17.50
CA GLY A 135 8.74 11.82 17.23
C GLY A 135 9.57 11.37 16.02
N ASN A 136 10.51 10.46 16.26
CA ASN A 136 11.23 9.70 15.26
C ASN A 136 10.82 8.21 15.33
N PRO A 137 9.91 7.75 14.47
CA PRO A 137 9.51 6.34 14.47
C PRO A 137 10.67 5.41 14.05
N PRO A 138 10.60 4.13 14.42
CA PRO A 138 11.76 3.24 14.44
C PRO A 138 12.40 2.98 13.07
N SER A 139 13.73 2.98 13.04
CA SER A 139 14.53 2.58 11.89
C SER A 139 14.71 1.06 11.86
N LYS A 140 14.16 0.38 10.84
CA LYS A 140 14.31 -1.07 10.65
C LYS A 140 15.53 -1.38 9.78
N SER A 141 16.70 -1.51 10.39
CA SER A 141 17.87 -2.18 9.79
C SER A 141 18.85 -2.69 10.86
N PRO A 142 19.11 -4.02 10.97
CA PRO A 142 20.07 -4.56 11.93
C PRO A 142 21.55 -4.32 11.55
N PHE A 143 21.84 -3.73 10.38
CA PHE A 143 23.20 -3.56 9.87
C PHE A 143 23.73 -2.11 9.81
N THR A 144 22.96 -1.11 10.28
CA THR A 144 23.42 0.29 10.33
C THR A 144 23.56 0.79 11.76
N ARG A 145 24.77 0.67 12.34
CA ARG A 145 25.11 1.23 13.66
C ARG A 145 25.30 2.75 13.59
N ARG A 146 24.22 3.50 13.30
CA ARG A 146 24.05 4.95 13.53
C ARG A 146 22.57 5.34 13.31
N SER A 147 21.94 5.95 14.31
CA SER A 147 20.56 6.42 14.24
C SER A 147 20.41 7.61 13.28
N SER A 148 19.71 7.42 12.16
CA SER A 148 19.38 8.51 11.24
C SER A 148 17.97 9.04 11.53
N ALA A 149 17.87 10.33 11.84
CA ALA A 149 16.58 10.98 12.09
C ALA A 149 15.72 11.05 10.82
N SER A 150 14.41 10.80 10.96
CA SER A 150 13.41 10.94 9.90
C SER A 150 13.55 12.27 9.16
N ARG A 151 13.46 12.27 7.82
CA ARG A 151 13.46 13.48 6.97
C ARG A 151 12.55 14.61 7.50
N THR A 152 11.40 14.29 8.11
CA THR A 152 10.50 15.28 8.71
C THR A 152 11.04 15.85 10.02
N ALA A 153 11.59 15.02 10.90
CA ALA A 153 12.21 15.48 12.15
C ALA A 153 13.47 16.32 11.85
N CYS A 154 14.29 15.89 10.88
CA CYS A 154 15.44 16.65 10.40
C CYS A 154 15.05 18.01 9.79
N LYS A 155 13.94 18.07 9.03
CA LYS A 155 13.37 19.35 8.58
C LYS A 155 12.95 20.23 9.76
N ILE A 156 12.15 19.70 10.68
CA ILE A 156 11.69 20.44 11.87
C ILE A 156 12.90 21.02 12.61
N CYS A 157 13.88 20.19 13.01
CA CYS A 157 15.07 20.64 13.72
C CYS A 157 15.83 21.76 13.00
N LYS A 158 15.93 21.73 11.67
CA LYS A 158 16.59 22.76 10.86
C LYS A 158 15.79 24.05 10.71
N SER A 159 14.47 24.00 10.84
CA SER A 159 13.60 25.18 10.78
C SER A 159 13.42 25.85 12.16
N LEU A 160 13.97 25.30 13.25
CA LEU A 160 13.74 25.85 14.60
C LEU A 160 14.51 27.15 14.88
N PRO A 161 13.94 28.05 15.72
CA PRO A 161 14.66 29.22 16.24
C PRO A 161 15.87 28.85 17.09
N SER A 162 16.85 29.75 17.14
CA SER A 162 18.14 29.58 17.85
C SER A 162 18.06 29.56 19.38
N PHE A 163 16.87 29.63 19.98
CA PHE A 163 16.65 29.44 21.42
C PHE A 163 16.03 28.08 21.78
N CYS A 164 15.57 27.30 20.79
CA CYS A 164 14.82 26.06 21.02
C CYS A 164 15.71 24.82 20.89
N THR A 165 15.78 24.00 21.95
CA THR A 165 16.45 22.69 21.91
C THR A 165 15.48 21.60 21.48
N ALA A 166 15.83 20.82 20.45
CA ALA A 166 14.99 19.73 19.95
C ALA A 166 15.45 18.36 20.47
N TYR A 167 14.53 17.61 21.08
CA TYR A 167 14.73 16.25 21.56
C TYR A 167 14.04 15.28 20.63
N VAL A 168 14.80 14.46 19.91
CA VAL A 168 14.27 13.52 18.93
C VAL A 168 14.14 12.15 19.60
N VAL A 169 12.91 11.63 19.74
CA VAL A 169 12.59 10.43 20.54
C VAL A 169 12.04 9.31 19.68
N SER A 170 12.45 8.07 19.95
CA SER A 170 11.95 6.85 19.29
C SER A 170 11.48 5.80 20.31
N LYS A 171 11.19 4.57 19.86
CA LYS A 171 10.78 3.46 20.74
C LYS A 171 11.81 3.17 21.84
N ASP A 172 13.09 3.30 21.51
CA ASP A 172 14.22 2.98 22.40
C ASP A 172 14.64 4.21 23.26
N GLY A 173 13.84 5.28 23.25
CA GLY A 173 14.09 6.52 23.99
C GLY A 173 14.75 7.63 23.16
N LEU A 174 15.58 8.44 23.81
CA LEU A 174 16.20 9.62 23.19
C LEU A 174 17.19 9.20 22.08
N SER A 175 16.92 9.65 20.86
CA SER A 175 17.64 9.24 19.65
C SER A 175 18.69 10.26 19.18
N SER A 176 18.42 11.56 19.39
CA SER A 176 19.38 12.66 19.19
C SER A 176 18.87 13.95 19.84
N VAL A 177 19.77 14.83 20.26
CA VAL A 177 19.45 16.20 20.66
C VAL A 177 20.01 17.16 19.61
N HIS A 178 19.23 18.17 19.22
CA HIS A 178 19.68 19.29 18.42
C HIS A 178 19.66 20.54 19.30
N VAL A 179 20.85 21.04 19.64
CA VAL A 179 21.06 22.29 20.37
C VAL A 179 21.40 23.36 19.33
N PRO A 180 20.85 24.58 19.45
CA PRO A 180 21.26 25.71 18.61
C PRO A 180 22.77 25.99 18.69
N GLU A 181 23.38 26.33 17.55
CA GLU A 181 24.76 26.81 17.51
C GLU A 181 24.79 28.28 17.95
N SER A 182 25.44 28.56 19.09
CA SER A 182 25.61 29.91 19.62
C SER A 182 26.65 30.69 18.80
N GLU A 183 26.27 31.82 18.20
CA GLU A 183 27.25 32.78 17.69
C GLU A 183 27.99 33.45 18.86
N SER A 184 29.25 33.05 19.12
CA SER A 184 30.27 33.94 19.71
C SER A 184 31.68 33.34 19.76
N GLY A 185 32.66 34.12 19.27
CA GLY A 185 34.00 34.19 19.86
C GLY A 185 35.06 33.17 19.43
N SER A 186 35.90 33.55 18.45
CA SER A 186 37.34 33.18 18.52
C SER A 186 38.01 33.96 19.66
N PRO A 187 39.02 33.40 20.37
CA PRO A 187 40.39 33.69 19.92
C PRO A 187 41.49 32.64 20.22
N SER A 188 42.50 32.61 19.35
CA SER A 188 43.95 32.33 19.62
C SER A 188 44.40 30.95 20.13
N GLY A 189 45.60 30.49 19.74
CA GLY A 189 46.25 29.43 20.55
C GLY A 189 47.51 28.68 20.07
N SER A 190 47.82 28.59 18.78
CA SER A 190 49.06 27.98 18.21
C SER A 190 49.28 26.45 18.41
N PRO A 191 50.12 25.77 17.59
CA PRO A 191 50.18 24.29 17.50
C PRO A 191 51.59 23.67 17.68
N VAL A 192 51.75 22.38 17.32
CA VAL A 192 53.02 21.61 17.06
C VAL A 192 53.67 21.00 18.33
N PRO A 193 54.34 19.80 18.32
CA PRO A 193 54.91 19.04 17.18
C PRO A 193 54.56 17.54 16.93
N THR A 194 54.45 17.25 15.63
CA THR A 194 55.08 16.15 14.82
C THR A 194 55.00 14.66 15.19
N GLY A 195 54.63 13.87 14.16
CA GLY A 195 55.07 12.49 13.93
C GLY A 195 54.90 12.08 12.46
N ASN A 196 55.95 12.27 11.65
CA ASN A 196 56.34 11.66 10.35
C ASN A 196 55.41 10.64 9.62
N SER A 197 55.41 10.49 8.28
CA SER A 197 56.31 11.02 7.22
C SER A 197 55.83 10.68 5.80
N GLY A 198 56.16 11.53 4.81
CA GLY A 198 56.39 11.15 3.39
C GLY A 198 55.14 10.96 2.51
N SER A 199 55.12 11.38 1.24
CA SER A 199 56.18 11.99 0.41
C SER A 199 55.61 12.76 -0.81
N SER A 200 56.31 13.85 -1.19
CA SER A 200 56.59 14.39 -2.56
C SER A 200 55.59 14.09 -3.70
N SER A 201 55.14 15.05 -4.52
CA SER A 201 55.94 16.06 -5.26
C SER A 201 55.07 17.27 -5.71
N THR A 202 55.43 18.54 -5.44
CA THR A 202 56.09 19.54 -6.36
C THR A 202 55.50 19.62 -7.79
N LYS A 203 55.34 20.75 -8.51
CA LYS A 203 55.62 22.22 -8.43
C LYS A 203 55.02 22.84 -9.74
N GLU A 204 54.71 24.13 -9.97
CA GLU A 204 54.54 25.36 -9.17
C GLU A 204 53.85 26.49 -10.02
N VAL A 205 52.86 27.20 -9.45
CA VAL A 205 52.68 28.70 -9.46
C VAL A 205 52.40 29.48 -10.79
N THR A 206 51.87 30.71 -10.61
CA THR A 206 51.54 31.80 -11.57
C THR A 206 50.15 31.79 -12.23
N ASP A 207 49.41 32.90 -12.34
CA ASP A 207 49.34 34.14 -11.53
C ASP A 207 48.04 34.92 -11.86
N GLY A 208 47.70 35.95 -11.07
CA GLY A 208 47.17 37.22 -11.60
C GLY A 208 45.66 37.44 -11.85
N THR A 209 45.08 38.36 -11.05
CA THR A 209 44.08 39.41 -11.42
C THR A 209 42.67 38.98 -11.91
N SER A 210 41.56 39.36 -11.25
CA SER A 210 40.82 40.65 -11.30
C SER A 210 40.12 40.92 -12.67
N SER A 211 38.91 41.47 -12.79
CA SER A 211 38.08 42.28 -11.89
C SER A 211 36.56 42.20 -12.18
N ARG A 212 35.76 42.46 -11.13
CA ARG A 212 34.53 43.30 -11.04
C ARG A 212 33.63 43.50 -12.28
N SER A 213 32.34 43.21 -12.10
CA SER A 213 31.21 44.15 -12.20
C SER A 213 29.88 43.38 -12.02
N ASP A 214 28.74 43.95 -11.65
CA ASP A 214 28.34 45.03 -10.73
C ASP A 214 26.82 45.23 -10.99
N LEU A 215 26.06 45.48 -9.93
CA LEU A 215 24.78 46.22 -9.87
C LEU A 215 23.40 45.58 -10.13
N ASP A 216 22.49 46.12 -9.29
CA ASP A 216 21.03 46.27 -9.29
C ASP A 216 20.10 45.03 -9.31
N GLY A 217 19.01 44.99 -8.53
CA GLY A 217 18.49 45.99 -7.58
C GLY A 217 17.05 46.40 -7.91
N SER A 218 16.07 45.88 -7.16
CA SER A 218 14.68 46.38 -7.18
C SER A 218 13.94 45.95 -5.92
N SER A 219 13.31 46.92 -5.25
CA SER A 219 12.64 46.74 -3.95
C SER A 219 11.25 47.38 -3.97
N ALA A 220 10.38 46.86 -3.10
CA ALA A 220 9.09 47.42 -2.68
C ALA A 220 7.90 47.28 -3.66
N PRO A 221 6.63 47.40 -3.18
CA PRO A 221 6.20 47.59 -1.78
C PRO A 221 5.36 46.42 -1.22
N GLY A 222 5.32 46.33 0.11
CA GLY A 222 4.41 45.42 0.82
C GLY A 222 2.97 45.95 0.86
N LEU A 223 2.01 45.03 0.91
CA LEU A 223 0.59 45.26 1.19
C LEU A 223 0.19 44.44 2.44
N PRO A 224 -0.72 44.94 3.29
CA PRO A 224 -0.90 44.43 4.65
C PRO A 224 -1.63 43.09 4.70
N SER A 225 -1.28 42.24 5.67
CA SER A 225 -2.06 41.06 6.02
C SER A 225 -3.27 41.44 6.87
N PHE A 226 -4.47 41.06 6.44
CA PHE A 226 -5.69 41.12 7.26
C PHE A 226 -5.91 39.78 7.97
N THR A 227 -6.57 39.81 9.12
CA THR A 227 -6.84 38.63 9.94
C THR A 227 -8.30 38.20 9.86
N LEU A 228 -8.59 36.96 10.25
CA LEU A 228 -9.93 36.37 10.14
C LEU A 228 -11.01 37.15 10.94
N ASN A 229 -10.61 37.88 11.99
CA ASN A 229 -11.53 38.71 12.78
C ASN A 229 -12.06 39.93 12.01
N ASP A 230 -11.29 40.49 11.06
CA ASP A 230 -11.68 41.69 10.32
C ASP A 230 -12.90 41.44 9.40
N TYR A 231 -13.13 40.18 9.01
CA TYR A 231 -14.30 39.75 8.24
C TYR A 231 -15.57 39.53 9.09
N LEU A 232 -15.42 39.30 10.40
CA LEU A 232 -16.56 38.96 11.28
C LEU A 232 -17.31 40.20 11.81
N THR A 233 -16.70 41.39 11.75
CA THR A 233 -17.26 42.64 12.32
C THR A 233 -17.71 43.68 11.29
N GLY A 234 -17.68 43.36 9.99
CA GLY A 234 -18.48 44.07 8.97
C GLY A 234 -18.12 45.53 8.66
N ASN A 235 -16.87 45.99 8.89
CA ASN A 235 -16.45 47.38 8.70
C ASN A 235 -15.23 47.53 7.75
N ALA A 236 -15.46 47.45 6.44
CA ALA A 236 -14.56 47.98 5.40
C ALA A 236 -15.34 48.35 4.12
N PRO A 237 -14.95 49.40 3.37
CA PRO A 237 -15.86 50.08 2.44
C PRO A 237 -15.96 49.45 1.04
N VAL A 238 -17.14 49.58 0.44
CA VAL A 238 -17.45 49.18 -0.93
C VAL A 238 -16.85 50.15 -1.94
N TYR A 239 -16.04 49.65 -2.87
CA TYR A 239 -15.77 50.32 -4.15
C TYR A 239 -16.32 49.51 -5.32
N ALA A 240 -16.97 50.18 -6.25
CA ALA A 240 -17.81 49.57 -7.28
C ALA A 240 -17.21 49.67 -8.69
N ASN A 241 -17.40 48.60 -9.47
CA ASN A 241 -17.74 48.63 -10.90
C ASN A 241 -18.54 47.34 -11.18
N LYS A 242 -19.73 47.40 -11.78
CA LYS A 242 -19.96 47.55 -13.24
C LYS A 242 -19.20 46.45 -14.02
N ASP A 243 -19.83 45.51 -14.73
CA ASP A 243 -21.08 45.64 -15.47
C ASP A 243 -21.96 44.37 -15.56
N ARG A 244 -23.18 44.56 -16.10
CA ARG A 244 -24.16 43.56 -16.59
C ARG A 244 -24.94 42.68 -15.58
N ARG A 245 -26.02 43.32 -15.10
CA ARG A 245 -27.42 42.84 -14.96
C ARG A 245 -27.73 41.44 -15.58
N ILE A 246 -28.33 40.47 -14.87
CA ILE A 246 -29.74 40.39 -14.35
C ILE A 246 -30.76 40.21 -15.51
N ALA A 247 -31.74 39.28 -15.53
CA ALA A 247 -32.40 38.41 -14.52
C ALA A 247 -32.84 37.04 -15.17
N SER A 248 -33.07 35.92 -14.47
CA SER A 248 -34.31 35.50 -13.73
C SER A 248 -35.58 35.36 -14.59
N ARG A 249 -36.54 34.45 -14.38
CA ARG A 249 -36.79 33.38 -13.38
C ARG A 249 -38.04 32.59 -13.83
N THR A 250 -38.30 31.38 -13.27
CA THR A 250 -39.62 30.73 -13.05
C THR A 250 -40.72 30.74 -14.13
N GLY A 251 -41.38 29.59 -14.36
CA GLY A 251 -42.78 29.63 -14.83
C GLY A 251 -43.32 28.37 -15.51
N ALA A 252 -44.39 27.84 -14.92
CA ALA A 252 -45.26 26.75 -15.32
C ALA A 252 -45.85 26.73 -16.76
N GLU A 253 -46.53 25.61 -17.05
CA GLU A 253 -47.74 25.47 -17.87
C GLU A 253 -47.68 25.37 -19.42
N SER A 254 -47.92 24.13 -19.88
CA SER A 254 -48.94 23.71 -20.85
C SER A 254 -49.11 24.39 -22.23
N SER A 255 -48.87 23.55 -23.26
CA SER A 255 -49.79 23.28 -24.38
C SER A 255 -49.81 24.19 -25.64
N ILE A 256 -50.33 23.56 -26.72
CA ILE A 256 -50.79 24.09 -28.01
C ILE A 256 -49.73 24.34 -29.13
N LEU A 257 -49.75 23.41 -30.10
CA LEU A 257 -49.73 23.57 -31.58
C LEU A 257 -49.35 24.98 -32.13
N SER A 258 -48.49 25.11 -33.16
CA SER A 258 -48.81 24.64 -34.52
C SER A 258 -47.69 24.88 -35.55
N GLN A 259 -47.55 23.96 -36.54
CA GLN A 259 -47.15 24.16 -37.96
C GLN A 259 -45.77 24.83 -38.23
N LEU A 260 -44.87 24.29 -39.06
CA LEU A 260 -44.96 23.74 -40.42
C LEU A 260 -44.05 22.48 -40.49
N ARG A 261 -44.36 21.31 -41.08
CA ARG A 261 -44.89 20.91 -42.41
C ARG A 261 -44.05 21.48 -43.58
N GLY A 262 -43.22 20.71 -44.29
CA GLY A 262 -42.84 19.29 -44.14
C GLY A 262 -41.96 18.82 -45.31
N SER A 263 -41.63 17.52 -45.33
CA SER A 263 -41.38 16.69 -46.53
C SER A 263 -40.15 17.00 -47.43
N ASP A 264 -39.45 16.03 -48.03
CA ASP A 264 -39.66 14.57 -48.11
C ASP A 264 -38.39 13.83 -48.64
N LYS A 265 -38.34 12.51 -48.41
CA LYS A 265 -37.77 11.45 -49.30
C LYS A 265 -36.24 11.21 -49.44
N VAL A 266 -35.82 10.14 -48.75
CA VAL A 266 -34.94 9.01 -49.18
C VAL A 266 -35.56 8.34 -50.46
N PRO A 267 -34.91 7.48 -51.31
CA PRO A 267 -33.87 6.49 -50.94
C PRO A 267 -32.82 5.93 -51.96
N THR A 268 -31.87 5.17 -51.39
CA THR A 268 -31.20 3.91 -51.84
C THR A 268 -30.43 3.70 -53.18
N SER A 269 -29.22 3.12 -52.97
CA SER A 269 -28.62 1.92 -53.61
C SER A 269 -27.96 1.92 -55.01
N SER A 270 -26.64 1.60 -54.97
CA SER A 270 -25.93 0.56 -55.74
C SER A 270 -25.87 0.57 -57.27
N LEU A 271 -24.66 0.63 -57.84
CA LEU A 271 -24.04 -0.49 -58.60
C LEU A 271 -22.56 -0.22 -59.00
N GLN A 272 -21.93 -1.23 -59.58
CA GLN A 272 -20.49 -1.43 -59.83
C GLN A 272 -20.27 -1.73 -61.34
N GLU A 273 -19.07 -1.44 -61.88
CA GLU A 273 -18.45 -1.82 -63.20
C GLU A 273 -17.84 -0.61 -63.96
N LEU A 274 -16.86 -0.74 -64.89
CA LEU A 274 -15.62 -1.53 -65.00
C LEU A 274 -14.80 -0.98 -66.21
N MET A 275 -13.47 -1.20 -66.23
CA MET A 275 -12.60 -1.40 -67.43
C MET A 275 -12.14 -0.26 -68.39
N LEU A 276 -10.82 -0.32 -68.70
CA LEU A 276 -10.11 -0.04 -70.00
C LEU A 276 -9.94 1.43 -70.48
N SER A 277 -8.88 1.85 -71.21
CA SER A 277 -7.65 1.17 -71.73
C SER A 277 -6.60 2.18 -72.29
N ASP A 278 -5.32 1.74 -72.36
CA ASP A 278 -4.25 2.04 -73.36
C ASP A 278 -3.91 3.49 -73.80
N ASN A 279 -2.63 3.89 -73.88
CA ASN A 279 -1.71 3.47 -74.95
C ASN A 279 -0.20 3.67 -74.66
N LYS A 280 0.64 3.05 -75.49
CA LYS A 280 2.12 3.17 -75.56
C LYS A 280 2.57 4.18 -76.62
N ASP A 281 3.87 4.52 -76.57
CA ASP A 281 4.87 4.63 -77.68
C ASP A 281 6.08 5.40 -77.09
N ASP A 282 7.28 4.86 -76.84
CA ASP A 282 8.31 4.17 -77.67
C ASP A 282 9.28 5.13 -78.42
N VAL A 283 10.49 4.62 -78.71
CA VAL A 283 11.63 5.18 -79.49
C VAL A 283 12.92 5.55 -78.73
N SER A 284 14.04 5.05 -79.28
CA SER A 284 15.40 4.99 -78.73
C SER A 284 16.41 5.95 -79.39
N THR A 285 17.43 6.40 -78.63
CA THR A 285 18.82 6.79 -79.02
C THR A 285 19.51 7.33 -77.75
N GLY A 286 20.84 7.41 -77.57
CA GLY A 286 22.04 7.04 -78.33
C GLY A 286 23.27 7.26 -77.41
N LEU A 287 24.44 6.72 -77.75
CA LEU A 287 25.62 6.64 -76.87
C LEU A 287 26.40 7.98 -76.72
N GLU A 288 26.87 8.32 -75.51
CA GLU A 288 28.30 8.60 -75.16
C GLU A 288 28.53 9.37 -73.83
N LYS A 289 29.80 9.38 -73.39
CA LYS A 289 30.30 9.78 -72.06
C LYS A 289 30.40 11.30 -71.88
N LEU A 290 30.28 11.77 -70.64
CA LEU A 290 31.29 12.62 -69.98
C LEU A 290 31.07 12.64 -68.45
N ASN A 291 32.14 12.81 -67.69
CA ASN A 291 32.19 12.59 -66.24
C ASN A 291 32.48 13.91 -65.51
N LEU A 292 31.62 14.37 -64.59
CA LEU A 292 31.84 15.55 -63.74
C LEU A 292 30.87 15.64 -62.53
N GLU A 293 31.33 15.10 -61.38
CA GLU A 293 31.15 15.62 -60.01
C GLU A 293 29.74 15.74 -59.36
N PRO A 294 29.65 15.81 -57.99
CA PRO A 294 28.67 14.99 -57.29
C PRO A 294 27.61 15.80 -56.52
N SER A 295 26.34 15.61 -56.88
CA SER A 295 25.22 16.20 -56.10
C SER A 295 23.97 15.32 -55.98
N HIS A 296 23.96 14.10 -56.53
CA HIS A 296 22.78 13.21 -56.48
C HIS A 296 22.73 12.19 -55.34
N ASN A 297 23.84 11.96 -54.62
CA ASN A 297 23.90 10.97 -53.53
C ASN A 297 23.24 11.40 -52.20
N ARG A 298 22.50 12.52 -52.17
CA ARG A 298 21.72 12.94 -50.98
C ARG A 298 20.23 12.60 -51.04
N LEU A 299 19.65 12.35 -52.21
CA LEU A 299 18.22 12.05 -52.36
C LEU A 299 17.91 10.53 -52.46
N LEU A 300 18.83 9.73 -52.99
CA LEU A 300 18.70 8.26 -52.96
C LEU A 300 19.01 7.68 -51.57
N ALA A 301 19.87 8.35 -50.79
CA ALA A 301 20.19 7.97 -49.42
C ALA A 301 19.09 8.30 -48.40
N THR A 302 18.14 9.18 -48.74
CA THR A 302 16.91 9.40 -47.95
C THR A 302 15.84 8.39 -48.35
N ALA A 303 15.58 8.20 -49.65
CA ALA A 303 14.60 7.23 -50.13
C ALA A 303 14.86 5.79 -49.63
N SER A 304 16.13 5.35 -49.59
CA SER A 304 16.47 4.02 -49.03
C SER A 304 16.34 3.97 -47.49
N LYS A 305 16.53 5.09 -46.79
CA LYS A 305 16.40 5.14 -45.32
C LYS A 305 14.96 5.25 -44.86
N ASP A 306 14.08 5.86 -45.65
CA ASP A 306 12.65 5.92 -45.35
C ASP A 306 11.95 4.60 -45.71
N ALA A 307 12.39 3.87 -46.76
CA ALA A 307 11.96 2.49 -47.02
C ALA A 307 12.37 1.51 -45.89
N ASP A 308 13.58 1.67 -45.31
CA ASP A 308 14.01 0.96 -44.10
C ASP A 308 13.28 1.42 -42.81
N ARG A 309 12.51 2.52 -42.88
CA ARG A 309 11.76 3.08 -41.75
C ARG A 309 10.28 2.68 -41.79
N GLU A 310 9.66 2.64 -42.97
CA GLU A 310 8.31 2.10 -43.17
C GLU A 310 8.28 0.57 -43.03
N SER A 311 9.27 -0.15 -43.56
CA SER A 311 9.41 -1.60 -43.35
C SER A 311 9.71 -2.02 -41.90
N ARG A 312 10.01 -1.05 -41.03
CA ARG A 312 10.15 -1.21 -39.57
C ARG A 312 8.93 -0.76 -38.76
N LEU A 313 7.91 -0.19 -39.39
CA LEU A 313 6.67 0.24 -38.73
C LEU A 313 5.48 -0.67 -39.01
N GLU A 314 5.52 -1.48 -40.08
CA GLU A 314 4.55 -2.56 -40.32
C GLU A 314 5.19 -3.95 -40.33
N LYS A 315 5.65 -4.37 -39.15
CA LYS A 315 5.36 -5.73 -38.71
C LYS A 315 4.44 -5.63 -37.51
N PRO A 316 3.20 -6.15 -37.59
CA PRO A 316 2.53 -6.60 -36.39
C PRO A 316 3.48 -7.61 -35.75
N LEU A 317 4.09 -7.22 -34.63
CA LEU A 317 4.63 -8.21 -33.72
C LEU A 317 3.40 -8.99 -33.25
N VAL A 318 3.14 -10.12 -33.92
CA VAL A 318 2.31 -11.19 -33.38
C VAL A 318 3.07 -11.66 -32.15
N LEU A 319 2.79 -10.97 -31.05
CA LEU A 319 3.11 -11.43 -29.71
C LEU A 319 2.54 -12.85 -29.60
N PRO A 320 3.24 -13.79 -28.93
CA PRO A 320 2.75 -15.15 -28.81
C PRO A 320 1.32 -15.14 -28.28
N SER A 321 0.46 -15.92 -28.95
CA SER A 321 -1.01 -15.86 -28.88
C SER A 321 -1.57 -15.59 -27.50
N ASP A 322 -2.64 -14.80 -27.44
CA ASP A 322 -3.38 -14.45 -26.24
C ASP A 322 -3.48 -15.64 -25.28
N SER A 323 -3.02 -15.46 -24.04
CA SER A 323 -2.97 -16.55 -23.05
C SER A 323 -4.35 -16.89 -22.46
N TYR A 324 -5.40 -16.30 -23.02
CA TYR A 324 -6.80 -16.40 -22.64
C TYR A 324 -7.65 -16.68 -23.88
N SER A 325 -8.75 -17.43 -23.74
CA SER A 325 -9.64 -17.75 -24.85
C SER A 325 -10.62 -16.62 -25.17
N MET A 326 -10.86 -16.38 -26.45
CA MET A 326 -11.96 -15.51 -26.89
C MET A 326 -13.24 -16.33 -27.00
N PHE A 327 -14.31 -15.86 -26.36
CA PHE A 327 -15.63 -16.51 -26.39
C PHE A 327 -16.66 -15.60 -27.03
N THR A 328 -17.57 -16.21 -27.79
CA THR A 328 -18.76 -15.57 -28.33
C THR A 328 -19.83 -15.37 -27.24
N TRP A 329 -20.75 -14.43 -27.45
CA TRP A 329 -21.88 -14.25 -26.51
C TRP A 329 -22.77 -15.50 -26.41
N GLU A 330 -22.93 -16.24 -27.51
CA GLU A 330 -23.72 -17.48 -27.53
C GLU A 330 -23.10 -18.59 -26.66
N GLU A 331 -21.77 -18.73 -26.67
CA GLU A 331 -21.08 -19.65 -25.74
C GLU A 331 -21.26 -19.22 -24.28
N ILE A 332 -21.25 -17.92 -23.99
CA ILE A 332 -21.44 -17.39 -22.64
C ILE A 332 -22.90 -17.55 -22.14
N ASP A 333 -23.90 -17.30 -22.98
CA ASP A 333 -25.31 -17.51 -22.63
C ASP A 333 -25.61 -19.00 -22.38
N ASN A 334 -25.14 -19.87 -23.28
CA ASN A 334 -25.26 -21.32 -23.12
C ASN A 334 -24.53 -21.81 -21.86
N ALA A 335 -23.29 -21.37 -21.62
CA ALA A 335 -22.51 -21.79 -20.45
C ALA A 335 -23.12 -21.36 -19.11
N THR A 336 -23.88 -20.25 -19.07
CA THR A 336 -24.57 -19.77 -17.87
C THR A 336 -26.02 -20.26 -17.75
N ALA A 337 -26.50 -21.05 -18.72
CA ALA A 337 -27.91 -21.39 -18.91
C ALA A 337 -28.78 -20.12 -18.84
N SER A 338 -28.49 -19.16 -19.72
CA SER A 338 -29.10 -17.83 -19.79
C SER A 338 -29.08 -17.10 -18.44
N PHE A 339 -27.89 -17.02 -17.83
CA PHE A 339 -27.61 -16.27 -16.60
C PHE A 339 -28.39 -16.72 -15.35
N SER A 340 -28.83 -17.97 -15.33
CA SER A 340 -29.67 -18.56 -14.27
C SER A 340 -29.07 -18.51 -12.86
N LEU A 341 -27.76 -18.78 -12.70
CA LEU A 341 -27.10 -18.88 -11.40
C LEU A 341 -26.14 -17.71 -11.14
N LYS A 342 -26.71 -16.62 -10.64
CA LYS A 342 -25.98 -15.47 -10.11
C LYS A 342 -25.25 -15.83 -8.79
N ILE A 343 -23.94 -15.62 -8.74
CA ILE A 343 -23.10 -15.89 -7.56
C ILE A 343 -22.63 -14.62 -6.83
N GLY A 344 -22.64 -13.45 -7.48
CA GLY A 344 -22.35 -12.17 -6.82
C GLY A 344 -22.67 -10.95 -7.69
N THR A 345 -22.72 -9.78 -7.07
CA THR A 345 -22.69 -8.46 -7.75
C THR A 345 -21.78 -7.54 -6.96
N GLY A 346 -20.91 -6.83 -7.66
CA GLY A 346 -20.12 -5.72 -7.13
C GLY A 346 -20.34 -4.45 -7.96
N SER A 347 -19.62 -3.38 -7.62
CA SER A 347 -19.61 -2.12 -8.39
C SER A 347 -19.27 -2.34 -9.87
N ASN A 348 -18.34 -3.27 -10.12
CA ASN A 348 -17.74 -3.48 -11.43
C ASN A 348 -18.61 -4.36 -12.34
N GLY A 349 -19.58 -5.10 -11.81
CA GLY A 349 -20.41 -6.02 -12.60
C GLY A 349 -21.13 -7.09 -11.79
N THR A 350 -21.80 -8.00 -12.49
CA THR A 350 -22.47 -9.17 -11.92
C THR A 350 -21.75 -10.46 -12.33
N VAL A 351 -21.52 -11.35 -11.38
CA VAL A 351 -20.82 -12.61 -11.58
C VAL A 351 -21.81 -13.77 -11.53
N TYR A 352 -21.73 -14.63 -12.53
CA TYR A 352 -22.54 -15.84 -12.69
C TYR A 352 -21.64 -17.08 -12.64
N LYS A 353 -22.19 -18.20 -12.15
CA LYS A 353 -21.56 -19.50 -12.37
C LYS A 353 -21.93 -19.98 -13.77
N GLY A 354 -20.95 -20.44 -14.52
CA GLY A 354 -21.15 -21.14 -15.78
C GLY A 354 -20.42 -22.47 -15.81
N HIS A 355 -20.65 -23.24 -16.87
CA HIS A 355 -19.95 -24.48 -17.16
C HIS A 355 -19.49 -24.47 -18.63
N LEU A 356 -18.16 -24.49 -18.85
CA LEU A 356 -17.54 -24.24 -20.15
C LEU A 356 -16.37 -25.21 -20.33
N ASN A 357 -16.30 -25.90 -21.47
CA ASN A 357 -15.27 -26.91 -21.77
C ASN A 357 -15.05 -27.95 -20.64
N HIS A 358 -16.15 -28.43 -20.06
CA HIS A 358 -16.20 -29.36 -18.91
C HIS A 358 -15.64 -28.81 -17.58
N LEU A 359 -15.42 -27.51 -17.48
CA LEU A 359 -14.95 -26.82 -16.28
C LEU A 359 -16.04 -25.89 -15.73
N ASP A 360 -16.16 -25.86 -14.40
CA ASP A 360 -16.93 -24.82 -13.72
C ASP A 360 -16.16 -23.49 -13.78
N VAL A 361 -16.84 -22.44 -14.22
CA VAL A 361 -16.24 -21.11 -14.44
C VAL A 361 -17.05 -20.00 -13.75
N ALA A 362 -16.37 -18.91 -13.41
CA ALA A 362 -17.00 -17.67 -12.95
C ALA A 362 -16.99 -16.65 -14.09
N ILE A 363 -18.18 -16.17 -14.49
CA ILE A 363 -18.35 -15.25 -15.61
C ILE A 363 -18.81 -13.90 -15.06
N LYS A 364 -17.91 -12.90 -15.10
CA LYS A 364 -18.15 -11.51 -14.68
C LYS A 364 -18.63 -10.70 -15.89
N VAL A 365 -19.91 -10.34 -15.90
CA VAL A 365 -20.50 -9.42 -16.87
C VAL A 365 -20.39 -8.01 -16.29
N LEU A 366 -19.61 -7.13 -16.93
CA LEU A 366 -19.46 -5.75 -16.46
C LEU A 366 -20.71 -4.92 -16.77
N HIS A 367 -20.98 -3.89 -15.94
CA HIS A 367 -22.09 -2.97 -16.20
C HIS A 367 -21.74 -2.03 -17.38
N SER A 368 -22.67 -1.90 -18.33
CA SER A 368 -22.44 -1.38 -19.69
C SER A 368 -22.25 0.13 -19.82
N ASP A 369 -22.62 0.91 -18.79
CA ASP A 369 -23.06 2.30 -19.02
C ASP A 369 -21.98 3.37 -18.76
N ASP A 370 -20.77 2.98 -18.34
CA ASP A 370 -19.73 3.90 -17.91
C ASP A 370 -18.37 3.75 -18.61
N LYS A 371 -17.73 4.90 -18.90
CA LYS A 371 -16.36 4.99 -19.45
C LYS A 371 -15.28 4.45 -18.51
N SER A 372 -15.59 4.25 -17.23
CA SER A 372 -14.73 3.58 -16.26
C SER A 372 -14.73 2.06 -16.46
N SER A 373 -15.90 1.43 -16.66
CA SER A 373 -16.05 -0.02 -16.88
C SER A 373 -15.16 -0.53 -18.01
N THR A 374 -15.13 0.17 -19.16
CA THR A 374 -14.26 -0.20 -20.30
C THR A 374 -12.76 -0.09 -19.97
N LYS A 375 -12.36 0.88 -19.12
CA LYS A 375 -10.98 1.00 -18.66
C LYS A 375 -10.60 -0.14 -17.72
N HIS A 376 -11.48 -0.49 -16.78
CA HIS A 376 -11.25 -1.62 -15.87
C HIS A 376 -11.18 -2.95 -16.64
N PHE A 377 -12.07 -3.17 -17.61
CA PHE A 377 -12.03 -4.32 -18.52
C PHE A 377 -10.68 -4.45 -19.23
N ASN A 378 -10.25 -3.40 -19.93
CA ASN A 378 -9.01 -3.41 -20.69
C ASN A 378 -7.78 -3.54 -19.78
N GLN A 379 -7.79 -2.91 -18.60
CA GLN A 379 -6.70 -3.01 -17.62
C GLN A 379 -6.59 -4.44 -17.04
N GLU A 380 -7.73 -5.08 -16.76
CA GLU A 380 -7.80 -6.44 -16.22
C GLU A 380 -7.36 -7.47 -17.27
N LEU A 381 -7.81 -7.32 -18.52
CA LEU A 381 -7.30 -8.10 -19.66
C LEU A 381 -5.79 -7.92 -19.85
N GLU A 382 -5.30 -6.68 -19.89
CA GLU A 382 -3.89 -6.40 -20.17
C GLU A 382 -2.97 -7.00 -19.10
N VAL A 383 -3.39 -6.96 -17.84
CA VAL A 383 -2.60 -7.48 -16.71
C VAL A 383 -2.69 -8.99 -16.64
N LEU A 384 -3.90 -9.57 -16.56
CA LEU A 384 -4.07 -11.02 -16.33
C LEU A 384 -3.67 -11.88 -17.53
N SER A 385 -3.72 -11.36 -18.77
CA SER A 385 -3.20 -12.07 -19.95
C SER A 385 -1.68 -12.26 -19.93
N LYS A 386 -0.94 -11.45 -19.17
CA LYS A 386 0.53 -11.42 -19.15
C LYS A 386 1.15 -12.09 -17.91
N ILE A 387 0.36 -12.36 -16.86
CA ILE A 387 0.86 -12.86 -15.58
C ILE A 387 0.11 -14.11 -15.11
N ARG A 388 0.83 -15.06 -14.49
CA ARG A 388 0.25 -16.25 -13.85
C ARG A 388 0.99 -16.55 -12.55
N HIS A 389 0.25 -16.78 -11.47
CA HIS A 389 0.79 -17.11 -10.15
C HIS A 389 -0.24 -17.96 -9.40
N PRO A 390 0.16 -18.97 -8.58
CA PRO A 390 -0.79 -19.86 -7.90
C PRO A 390 -1.83 -19.17 -7.01
N HIS A 391 -1.50 -17.98 -6.51
CA HIS A 391 -2.35 -17.16 -5.62
C HIS A 391 -2.88 -15.87 -6.30
N LEU A 392 -2.94 -15.85 -7.64
CA LEU A 392 -3.70 -14.87 -8.41
C LEU A 392 -4.83 -15.59 -9.16
N LEU A 393 -6.00 -14.96 -9.26
CA LEU A 393 -7.16 -15.52 -9.93
C LEU A 393 -6.90 -15.63 -11.44
N MET A 394 -7.01 -16.83 -11.98
CA MET A 394 -6.70 -17.09 -13.39
C MET A 394 -7.84 -16.65 -14.30
N LEU A 395 -7.54 -15.69 -15.18
CA LEU A 395 -8.35 -15.38 -16.35
C LEU A 395 -8.25 -16.54 -17.35
N LEU A 396 -9.39 -17.16 -17.67
CA LEU A 396 -9.51 -18.22 -18.68
C LEU A 396 -9.82 -17.65 -20.06
N GLY A 397 -10.59 -16.55 -20.11
CA GLY A 397 -11.03 -15.97 -21.37
C GLY A 397 -11.89 -14.72 -21.21
N ALA A 398 -12.40 -14.22 -22.34
CA ALA A 398 -13.22 -13.01 -22.38
C ALA A 398 -14.18 -12.99 -23.58
N CYS A 399 -15.26 -12.22 -23.45
CA CYS A 399 -16.15 -11.83 -24.54
C CYS A 399 -16.25 -10.29 -24.59
N PRO A 400 -15.39 -9.60 -25.38
CA PRO A 400 -15.35 -8.14 -25.42
C PRO A 400 -16.63 -7.46 -25.91
N ASP A 401 -17.39 -8.08 -26.82
CA ASP A 401 -18.65 -7.58 -27.41
C ASP A 401 -19.74 -7.24 -26.38
N ARG A 402 -19.59 -7.80 -25.17
CA ARG A 402 -20.49 -7.64 -24.02
C ARG A 402 -19.72 -7.35 -22.72
N GLY A 403 -18.44 -7.01 -22.80
CA GLY A 403 -17.61 -6.71 -21.63
C GLY A 403 -17.58 -7.82 -20.57
N CYS A 404 -17.47 -9.08 -21.00
CA CYS A 404 -17.47 -10.24 -20.08
C CYS A 404 -16.06 -10.82 -19.88
N LEU A 405 -15.74 -11.18 -18.64
CA LEU A 405 -14.50 -11.85 -18.25
C LEU A 405 -14.80 -13.23 -17.66
N VAL A 406 -14.05 -14.25 -18.06
CA VAL A 406 -14.22 -15.65 -17.65
C VAL A 406 -13.03 -16.08 -16.82
N TYR A 407 -13.28 -16.53 -15.60
CA TYR A 407 -12.26 -16.96 -14.65
C TYR A 407 -12.52 -18.41 -14.19
N GLU A 408 -11.52 -19.00 -13.55
CA GLU A 408 -11.73 -20.21 -12.75
C GLU A 408 -12.78 -19.99 -11.65
N TYR A 409 -13.62 -21.00 -11.40
CA TYR A 409 -14.60 -20.96 -10.32
C TYR A 409 -13.97 -21.28 -8.97
N MET A 410 -14.28 -20.47 -7.96
CA MET A 410 -13.72 -20.57 -6.60
C MET A 410 -14.83 -21.01 -5.64
N GLU A 411 -14.84 -22.29 -5.27
CA GLU A 411 -16.03 -22.93 -4.67
C GLU A 411 -16.39 -22.40 -3.28
N ASN A 412 -15.40 -21.87 -2.54
CA ASN A 412 -15.60 -21.32 -1.20
C ASN A 412 -15.91 -19.81 -1.18
N GLY A 413 -16.01 -19.15 -2.34
CA GLY A 413 -16.37 -17.73 -2.44
C GLY A 413 -15.28 -16.79 -1.95
N SER A 414 -15.66 -15.61 -1.45
CA SER A 414 -14.71 -14.62 -0.94
C SER A 414 -14.27 -14.90 0.51
N LEU A 415 -13.08 -14.42 0.88
CA LEU A 415 -12.58 -14.45 2.24
C LEU A 415 -13.50 -13.65 3.17
N ALA A 416 -14.07 -12.53 2.70
CA ALA A 416 -15.08 -11.75 3.44
C ALA A 416 -16.30 -12.60 3.84
N ASP A 417 -16.89 -13.33 2.87
CA ASP A 417 -18.05 -14.19 3.13
C ASP A 417 -17.71 -15.32 4.11
N ARG A 418 -16.49 -15.84 4.05
CA ARG A 418 -16.03 -16.96 4.89
C ARG A 418 -15.64 -16.56 6.30
N LEU A 419 -15.03 -15.39 6.50
CA LEU A 419 -14.81 -14.83 7.84
C LEU A 419 -16.14 -14.50 8.52
N GLN A 420 -17.10 -13.95 7.76
CA GLN A 420 -18.47 -13.71 8.25
C GLN A 420 -19.34 -14.98 8.35
N ARG A 421 -18.79 -16.17 8.01
CA ARG A 421 -19.50 -17.47 7.99
C ARG A 421 -20.85 -17.44 7.26
N ARG A 422 -20.95 -16.63 6.20
CA ARG A 422 -22.18 -16.49 5.42
C ARG A 422 -22.61 -17.85 4.86
N LYS A 423 -23.92 -18.02 4.69
CA LYS A 423 -24.56 -19.28 4.28
C LYS A 423 -24.27 -20.47 5.22
N GLY A 424 -23.86 -20.21 6.47
CA GLY A 424 -23.57 -21.25 7.46
C GLY A 424 -22.27 -22.02 7.21
N THR A 425 -21.31 -21.43 6.48
CA THR A 425 -20.02 -22.09 6.21
C THR A 425 -19.23 -22.32 7.51
N PRO A 426 -18.46 -23.42 7.62
CA PRO A 426 -17.59 -23.64 8.78
C PRO A 426 -16.53 -22.53 8.88
N PRO A 427 -16.11 -22.17 10.11
CA PRO A 427 -15.04 -21.21 10.33
C PRO A 427 -13.75 -21.67 9.64
N ILE A 428 -12.93 -20.71 9.19
CA ILE A 428 -11.57 -21.00 8.74
C ILE A 428 -10.71 -21.24 9.99
N PRO A 429 -10.05 -22.41 10.17
CA PRO A 429 -9.14 -22.65 11.29
C PRO A 429 -7.93 -21.71 11.27
N TRP A 430 -7.37 -21.40 12.44
CA TRP A 430 -6.26 -20.43 12.55
C TRP A 430 -5.05 -20.78 11.66
N PHE A 431 -4.74 -22.06 11.48
CA PHE A 431 -3.61 -22.52 10.67
C PHE A 431 -3.81 -22.24 9.18
N ASP A 432 -5.06 -22.33 8.69
CA ASP A 432 -5.41 -21.93 7.32
C ASP A 432 -5.32 -20.40 7.19
N ARG A 433 -5.65 -19.62 8.22
CA ARG A 433 -5.52 -18.15 8.20
C ARG A 433 -4.06 -17.70 8.10
N PHE A 434 -3.15 -18.33 8.84
CA PHE A 434 -1.70 -18.12 8.68
C PHE A 434 -1.21 -18.47 7.27
N ARG A 435 -1.73 -19.57 6.68
CA ARG A 435 -1.43 -19.92 5.29
C ARG A 435 -1.93 -18.85 4.32
N ILE A 436 -3.20 -18.47 4.41
CA ILE A 436 -3.85 -17.47 3.55
C ILE A 436 -3.11 -16.12 3.60
N ALA A 437 -2.71 -15.65 4.78
CA ALA A 437 -1.93 -14.42 4.90
C ALA A 437 -0.61 -14.48 4.09
N TRP A 438 0.12 -15.60 4.17
CA TRP A 438 1.34 -15.83 3.38
C TRP A 438 1.07 -15.93 1.87
N GLU A 439 -0.02 -16.60 1.48
CA GLU A 439 -0.40 -16.77 0.07
C GLU A 439 -0.71 -15.43 -0.61
N ILE A 440 -1.47 -14.55 0.07
CA ILE A 440 -1.72 -13.17 -0.35
C ILE A 440 -0.39 -12.40 -0.45
N GLY A 441 0.47 -12.49 0.58
CA GLY A 441 1.80 -11.86 0.58
C GLY A 441 2.66 -12.30 -0.61
N SER A 442 2.67 -13.59 -0.93
CA SER A 442 3.40 -14.16 -2.07
C SER A 442 2.91 -13.59 -3.40
N ALA A 443 1.59 -13.47 -3.59
CA ALA A 443 1.01 -12.90 -4.80
C ALA A 443 1.36 -11.42 -4.96
N LEU A 444 1.31 -10.63 -3.90
CA LEU A 444 1.68 -9.21 -3.92
C LEU A 444 3.18 -9.03 -4.24
N VAL A 445 4.07 -9.81 -3.63
CA VAL A 445 5.51 -9.76 -3.94
C VAL A 445 5.77 -10.09 -5.41
N PHE A 446 5.04 -11.04 -5.99
CA PHE A 446 5.12 -11.36 -7.42
C PHE A 446 4.67 -10.18 -8.30
N LEU A 447 3.52 -9.55 -8.01
CA LEU A 447 3.04 -8.34 -8.71
C LEU A 447 4.07 -7.19 -8.62
N HIS A 448 4.61 -6.95 -7.43
CA HIS A 448 5.59 -5.88 -7.17
C HIS A 448 6.96 -6.14 -7.80
N SER A 449 7.29 -7.40 -8.07
CA SER A 449 8.55 -7.82 -8.71
C SER A 449 8.46 -7.93 -10.23
N THR A 450 7.27 -7.70 -10.82
CA THR A 450 7.05 -7.76 -12.27
C THR A 450 7.90 -6.72 -13.00
N LYS A 451 8.38 -7.08 -14.21
CA LYS A 451 9.22 -6.25 -15.08
C LYS A 451 8.51 -6.02 -16.43
N PRO A 452 8.73 -4.88 -17.12
CA PRO A 452 9.66 -3.80 -16.79
C PRO A 452 9.19 -2.88 -15.64
N SER A 453 7.92 -2.98 -15.26
CA SER A 453 7.27 -2.12 -14.27
C SER A 453 6.53 -2.95 -13.21
N PRO A 454 6.71 -2.63 -11.91
CA PRO A 454 5.88 -3.19 -10.84
C PRO A 454 4.39 -2.94 -11.07
N ILE A 455 3.57 -3.97 -10.84
CA ILE A 455 2.11 -3.86 -10.79
C ILE A 455 1.71 -3.63 -9.34
N ILE A 456 0.92 -2.59 -9.05
CA ILE A 456 0.29 -2.37 -7.74
C ILE A 456 -1.19 -2.76 -7.84
N HIS A 457 -1.71 -3.52 -6.87
CA HIS A 457 -3.08 -4.02 -6.87
C HIS A 457 -4.13 -2.93 -6.63
N ARG A 458 -3.88 -2.05 -5.65
CA ARG A 458 -4.70 -0.87 -5.25
C ARG A 458 -6.07 -1.14 -4.61
N ASP A 459 -6.69 -2.29 -4.86
CA ASP A 459 -7.95 -2.68 -4.21
C ASP A 459 -7.86 -4.05 -3.53
N LEU A 460 -6.85 -4.26 -2.69
CA LEU A 460 -6.75 -5.48 -1.89
C LEU A 460 -7.68 -5.37 -0.67
N LYS A 461 -8.58 -6.35 -0.53
CA LYS A 461 -9.55 -6.48 0.57
C LYS A 461 -10.09 -7.93 0.61
N PRO A 462 -10.71 -8.40 1.71
CA PRO A 462 -11.20 -9.78 1.81
C PRO A 462 -12.27 -10.15 0.78
N GLU A 463 -13.02 -9.19 0.22
CA GLU A 463 -13.97 -9.44 -0.88
C GLU A 463 -13.26 -9.85 -2.18
N ASN A 464 -12.05 -9.33 -2.41
CA ASN A 464 -11.25 -9.57 -3.61
C ASN A 464 -10.24 -10.73 -3.43
N VAL A 465 -10.25 -11.41 -2.28
CA VAL A 465 -9.50 -12.67 -2.06
C VAL A 465 -10.49 -13.82 -2.12
N LEU A 466 -10.38 -14.67 -3.15
CA LEU A 466 -11.25 -15.83 -3.34
C LEU A 466 -10.59 -17.12 -2.85
N LEU A 467 -11.40 -18.10 -2.43
CA LEU A 467 -10.97 -19.36 -1.85
C LEU A 467 -11.46 -20.56 -2.68
N ASP A 468 -10.55 -21.46 -3.05
CA ASP A 468 -10.90 -22.72 -3.71
C ASP A 468 -11.48 -23.73 -2.70
N ARG A 469 -11.93 -24.90 -3.18
CA ARG A 469 -12.37 -26.05 -2.36
C ARG A 469 -11.45 -26.44 -1.19
N ASN A 470 -10.15 -26.18 -1.28
CA ASN A 470 -9.13 -26.52 -0.28
C ASN A 470 -8.74 -25.34 0.62
N LEU A 471 -9.45 -24.20 0.52
CA LEU A 471 -9.10 -22.93 1.17
C LEU A 471 -7.74 -22.35 0.72
N VAL A 472 -7.30 -22.66 -0.50
CA VAL A 472 -6.19 -21.96 -1.14
C VAL A 472 -6.71 -20.61 -1.65
N SER A 473 -6.04 -19.54 -1.25
CA SER A 473 -6.43 -18.18 -1.59
C SER A 473 -5.85 -17.72 -2.93
N LYS A 474 -6.64 -16.91 -3.65
CA LYS A 474 -6.24 -16.22 -4.88
C LYS A 474 -6.78 -14.79 -4.88
N ILE A 475 -5.91 -13.82 -5.17
CA ILE A 475 -6.32 -12.42 -5.31
C ILE A 475 -6.93 -12.20 -6.70
N GLY A 476 -8.11 -11.59 -6.76
CA GLY A 476 -8.81 -11.19 -7.98
C GLY A 476 -9.19 -9.70 -8.01
N ASP A 477 -9.92 -9.29 -9.05
CA ASP A 477 -10.27 -7.90 -9.38
C ASP A 477 -9.06 -6.93 -9.43
N VAL A 478 -8.15 -7.22 -10.35
CA VAL A 478 -7.02 -6.34 -10.68
C VAL A 478 -7.44 -5.16 -11.59
N GLY A 479 -8.73 -4.90 -11.78
CA GLY A 479 -9.25 -3.83 -12.65
C GLY A 479 -8.85 -2.42 -12.21
N LEU A 480 -8.45 -2.25 -10.95
CA LEU A 480 -7.89 -1.01 -10.40
C LEU A 480 -6.36 -0.96 -10.38
N SER A 481 -5.68 -2.02 -10.81
CA SER A 481 -4.22 -2.13 -10.75
C SER A 481 -3.53 -1.07 -11.62
N THR A 482 -2.24 -0.81 -11.34
CA THR A 482 -1.47 0.14 -12.15
C THR A 482 -0.01 -0.21 -12.26
N LEU A 483 0.54 -0.02 -13.47
CA LEU A 483 1.96 -0.15 -13.77
C LEU A 483 2.72 1.10 -13.30
N MET A 484 3.81 0.88 -12.57
CA MET A 484 4.70 1.95 -12.07
C MET A 484 5.74 2.39 -13.12
N PRO A 485 6.21 3.65 -13.12
CA PRO A 485 7.30 4.08 -13.99
C PRO A 485 8.56 3.22 -13.78
N PRO A 486 9.31 2.85 -14.85
CA PRO A 486 10.56 2.11 -14.71
C PRO A 486 11.58 2.85 -13.85
N LYS A 487 12.27 2.11 -12.96
CA LYS A 487 13.26 2.66 -11.99
C LYS A 487 14.36 3.51 -12.65
N GLU A 488 14.71 3.22 -13.90
CA GLU A 488 15.73 3.93 -14.67
C GLU A 488 15.43 5.42 -14.89
N THR A 489 14.17 5.85 -14.75
CA THR A 489 13.76 7.25 -14.92
C THR A 489 13.92 8.12 -13.67
N LEU A 490 14.23 7.55 -12.50
CA LEU A 490 14.24 8.29 -11.21
C LEU A 490 15.40 7.86 -10.31
N SER A 491 16.35 8.76 -10.07
CA SER A 491 17.53 8.49 -9.23
C SER A 491 17.17 8.24 -7.76
N ASN A 492 17.56 7.07 -7.24
CA ASN A 492 17.64 6.65 -5.83
C ASN A 492 16.47 7.02 -4.87
N ARG A 493 15.28 7.35 -5.41
CA ARG A 493 14.07 7.70 -4.64
C ARG A 493 13.06 6.57 -4.73
N THR A 494 12.28 6.40 -3.66
CA THR A 494 11.09 5.54 -3.66
C THR A 494 10.21 5.89 -4.87
N VAL A 495 9.92 4.92 -5.74
CA VAL A 495 9.13 5.16 -6.94
C VAL A 495 7.67 5.33 -6.54
N TYR A 496 7.07 6.44 -6.94
CA TYR A 496 5.65 6.77 -6.74
C TYR A 496 5.02 7.19 -8.07
N LYS A 497 3.73 6.95 -8.23
CA LYS A 497 2.95 7.40 -9.40
C LYS A 497 1.81 8.29 -8.94
N LYS A 498 1.69 9.50 -9.50
CA LYS A 498 0.51 10.34 -9.29
C LYS A 498 -0.65 9.74 -10.10
N THR A 499 -1.75 9.40 -9.43
CA THR A 499 -2.93 8.77 -10.04
C THR A 499 -4.20 9.37 -9.45
N GLY A 500 -5.33 9.31 -10.18
CA GLY A 500 -6.64 9.52 -9.59
C GLY A 500 -6.86 8.55 -8.42
N LEU A 501 -7.49 9.02 -7.36
CA LEU A 501 -7.59 8.29 -6.10
C LEU A 501 -8.63 7.17 -6.21
N ALA A 502 -8.22 5.92 -5.99
CA ALA A 502 -9.12 4.77 -6.07
C ALA A 502 -8.62 3.61 -5.17
N GLY A 503 -9.58 2.85 -4.65
CA GLY A 503 -9.42 1.78 -3.66
C GLY A 503 -10.72 1.64 -2.85
N THR A 504 -10.69 0.92 -1.74
CA THR A 504 -11.82 0.79 -0.81
C THR A 504 -11.49 1.44 0.54
N LEU A 505 -12.50 2.07 1.17
CA LEU A 505 -12.39 2.67 2.51
C LEU A 505 -11.83 1.66 3.54
N PHE A 506 -11.08 2.15 4.53
CA PHE A 506 -10.30 1.39 5.54
C PHE A 506 -9.09 0.62 4.98
N TYR A 507 -9.13 0.07 3.77
CA TYR A 507 -7.98 -0.59 3.12
C TYR A 507 -7.05 0.39 2.40
N LEU A 508 -7.51 1.63 2.19
CA LEU A 508 -6.76 2.66 1.49
C LEU A 508 -5.59 3.19 2.33
N ASP A 509 -4.41 3.19 1.73
CA ASP A 509 -3.20 3.79 2.29
C ASP A 509 -3.41 5.29 2.62
N PRO A 510 -3.24 5.72 3.88
CA PRO A 510 -3.48 7.11 4.28
C PRO A 510 -2.48 8.11 3.69
N GLU A 511 -1.26 7.68 3.34
CA GLU A 511 -0.31 8.54 2.61
C GLU A 511 -0.74 8.70 1.15
N TYR A 512 -1.25 7.64 0.53
CA TYR A 512 -1.84 7.71 -0.82
C TYR A 512 -3.09 8.59 -0.82
N GLN A 513 -4.01 8.42 0.13
CA GLN A 513 -5.21 9.25 0.31
C GLN A 513 -4.86 10.74 0.39
N ARG A 514 -3.85 11.09 1.18
CA ARG A 514 -3.40 12.48 1.40
C ARG A 514 -2.61 13.08 0.22
N THR A 515 -2.01 12.27 -0.66
CA THR A 515 -1.05 12.78 -1.68
C THR A 515 -1.43 12.47 -3.13
N GLY A 516 -2.35 11.54 -3.38
CA GLY A 516 -2.58 10.96 -4.71
C GLY A 516 -1.39 10.15 -5.26
N GLN A 517 -0.37 9.88 -4.45
CA GLN A 517 0.83 9.12 -4.83
C GLN A 517 0.71 7.65 -4.38
N VAL A 518 0.56 6.74 -5.34
CA VAL A 518 0.46 5.31 -5.06
C VAL A 518 1.84 4.64 -5.14
N SER A 519 2.06 3.61 -4.31
CA SER A 519 3.31 2.83 -4.29
C SER A 519 3.06 1.37 -3.87
N VAL A 520 4.06 0.50 -3.99
CA VAL A 520 4.01 -0.89 -3.48
C VAL A 520 3.71 -0.97 -1.97
N LYS A 521 4.02 0.10 -1.21
CA LYS A 521 3.68 0.20 0.21
C LYS A 521 2.19 0.46 0.47
N SER A 522 1.42 0.79 -0.55
CA SER A 522 -0.03 0.96 -0.45
C SER A 522 -0.73 -0.39 -0.37
N ASP A 523 -0.33 -1.37 -1.19
CA ASP A 523 -0.80 -2.77 -1.03
C ASP A 523 -0.30 -3.40 0.28
N THR A 524 0.87 -2.99 0.79
CA THR A 524 1.37 -3.44 2.10
C THR A 524 0.44 -2.99 3.23
N TYR A 525 -0.10 -1.76 3.17
CA TYR A 525 -1.08 -1.26 4.14
C TYR A 525 -2.38 -2.07 4.08
N ALA A 526 -2.91 -2.31 2.88
CA ALA A 526 -4.11 -3.12 2.68
C ALA A 526 -3.95 -4.57 3.21
N LEU A 527 -2.78 -5.19 2.99
CA LEU A 527 -2.46 -6.50 3.60
C LEU A 527 -2.45 -6.44 5.13
N GLY A 528 -2.01 -5.31 5.72
CA GLY A 528 -2.08 -5.08 7.16
C GLY A 528 -3.51 -5.19 7.71
N MET A 529 -4.50 -4.58 7.04
CA MET A 529 -5.91 -4.69 7.42
C MET A 529 -6.41 -6.13 7.31
N VAL A 530 -6.15 -6.79 6.17
CA VAL A 530 -6.56 -8.19 5.94
C VAL A 530 -5.96 -9.13 6.99
N ILE A 531 -4.74 -8.88 7.46
CA ILE A 531 -4.11 -9.66 8.55
C ILE A 531 -4.89 -9.49 9.87
N LEU A 532 -5.33 -8.27 10.22
CA LEU A 532 -6.12 -8.04 11.43
C LEU A 532 -7.52 -8.69 11.34
N GLU A 533 -8.14 -8.66 10.17
CA GLU A 533 -9.43 -9.35 9.95
C GLU A 533 -9.29 -10.88 9.96
N LEU A 534 -8.19 -11.43 9.45
CA LEU A 534 -7.89 -12.86 9.58
C LEU A 534 -7.77 -13.27 11.05
N LEU A 535 -7.11 -12.49 11.89
CA LEU A 535 -6.97 -12.78 13.33
C LEU A 535 -8.30 -12.71 14.09
N THR A 536 -9.13 -11.71 13.77
CA THR A 536 -10.27 -11.32 14.63
C THR A 536 -11.65 -11.68 14.07
N ALA A 537 -11.77 -11.87 12.75
CA ALA A 537 -13.03 -11.93 11.99
C ALA A 537 -14.00 -10.74 12.25
N ARG A 538 -13.48 -9.61 12.75
CA ARG A 538 -14.24 -8.39 13.05
C ARG A 538 -14.24 -7.42 11.85
N CYS A 539 -15.21 -6.51 11.84
CA CYS A 539 -15.29 -5.43 10.85
C CYS A 539 -14.05 -4.52 10.95
N PRO A 540 -13.51 -3.97 9.84
CA PRO A 540 -12.31 -3.13 9.85
C PRO A 540 -12.46 -1.78 10.58
N ILE A 541 -13.68 -1.35 10.93
CA ILE A 541 -13.96 -0.08 11.63
C ILE A 541 -13.38 -0.11 13.05
N GLY A 542 -12.39 0.74 13.33
CA GLY A 542 -11.72 0.81 14.64
C GLY A 542 -10.89 -0.42 15.00
N LEU A 543 -10.71 -1.35 14.04
CA LEU A 543 -10.01 -2.61 14.27
C LEU A 543 -8.51 -2.42 14.60
N PRO A 544 -7.76 -1.51 13.94
CA PRO A 544 -6.36 -1.27 14.28
C PRO A 544 -6.17 -0.83 15.72
N GLU A 545 -7.02 0.08 16.23
CA GLU A 545 -6.96 0.60 17.59
C GLU A 545 -7.31 -0.46 18.65
N VAL A 546 -8.27 -1.34 18.35
CA VAL A 546 -8.67 -2.45 19.22
C VAL A 546 -7.56 -3.50 19.31
N VAL A 547 -6.95 -3.88 18.18
CA VAL A 547 -5.84 -4.85 18.19
C VAL A 547 -4.56 -4.24 18.75
N GLU A 548 -4.28 -2.96 18.49
CA GLU A 548 -3.15 -2.24 19.08
C GLU A 548 -3.19 -2.27 20.60
N ARG A 549 -4.33 -1.90 21.21
CA ARG A 549 -4.51 -1.96 22.66
C ARG A 549 -4.33 -3.38 23.21
N ALA A 550 -4.94 -4.38 22.57
CA ALA A 550 -4.81 -5.77 22.99
C ALA A 550 -3.36 -6.29 22.91
N VAL A 551 -2.57 -5.81 21.95
CA VAL A 551 -1.12 -6.09 21.86
C VAL A 551 -0.34 -5.37 22.96
N GLU A 552 -0.63 -4.09 23.22
CA GLU A 552 0.06 -3.30 24.26
C GLU A 552 -0.23 -3.80 25.69
N ASP A 553 -1.48 -4.20 25.98
CA ASP A 553 -1.92 -4.74 27.28
C ASP A 553 -1.59 -6.24 27.46
N GLY A 554 -1.02 -6.88 26.44
CA GLY A 554 -0.73 -8.32 26.42
C GLY A 554 -1.96 -9.23 26.36
N GLN A 555 -3.15 -8.68 26.11
CA GLN A 555 -4.45 -9.37 26.05
C GLN A 555 -4.86 -9.72 24.60
N ILE A 556 -3.92 -10.16 23.75
CA ILE A 556 -4.23 -10.47 22.34
C ILE A 556 -5.37 -11.49 22.21
N SER A 557 -5.48 -12.45 23.15
CA SER A 557 -6.51 -13.49 23.15
C SER A 557 -7.93 -12.92 23.11
N ASP A 558 -8.20 -11.76 23.72
CA ASP A 558 -9.53 -11.14 23.82
C ASP A 558 -10.04 -10.58 22.47
N VAL A 559 -9.13 -10.42 21.50
CA VAL A 559 -9.48 -9.95 20.14
C VAL A 559 -9.49 -11.06 19.09
N LEU A 560 -8.89 -12.22 19.37
CA LEU A 560 -8.85 -13.34 18.43
C LEU A 560 -10.23 -13.96 18.19
N ASP A 561 -10.43 -14.50 16.99
CA ASP A 561 -11.64 -15.24 16.65
C ASP A 561 -11.61 -16.63 17.28
N GLU A 562 -12.28 -16.79 18.42
CA GLU A 562 -12.48 -18.08 19.12
C GLU A 562 -12.98 -19.20 18.20
N SER A 563 -13.75 -18.88 17.14
CA SER A 563 -14.27 -19.90 16.22
C SER A 563 -13.20 -20.49 15.30
N ALA A 564 -12.01 -19.91 15.23
CA ALA A 564 -10.86 -20.46 14.49
C ALA A 564 -10.13 -21.60 15.24
N GLY A 565 -10.55 -21.92 16.47
CA GLY A 565 -9.95 -22.93 17.34
C GLY A 565 -8.81 -22.39 18.21
N ASP A 566 -8.04 -23.31 18.80
CA ASP A 566 -7.01 -22.98 19.80
C ASP A 566 -5.82 -22.23 19.17
N TRP A 567 -5.86 -20.90 19.20
CA TRP A 567 -4.80 -20.06 18.65
C TRP A 567 -3.47 -20.22 19.39
N PRO A 568 -2.34 -20.35 18.68
CA PRO A 568 -1.02 -20.20 19.28
C PRO A 568 -0.80 -18.72 19.64
N VAL A 569 -1.09 -18.35 20.89
CA VAL A 569 -1.17 -16.95 21.36
C VAL A 569 0.06 -16.11 21.01
N ARG A 570 1.27 -16.70 21.11
CA ARG A 570 2.52 -16.03 20.76
C ARG A 570 2.61 -15.73 19.26
N GLU A 571 2.40 -16.72 18.42
CA GLU A 571 2.41 -16.57 16.96
C GLU A 571 1.26 -15.67 16.46
N ALA A 572 0.11 -15.67 17.14
CA ALA A 572 -1.00 -14.76 16.88
C ALA A 572 -0.64 -13.30 17.24
N HIS A 573 0.05 -13.09 18.38
CA HIS A 573 0.63 -11.80 18.74
C HIS A 573 1.68 -11.33 17.71
N ASP A 574 2.59 -12.21 17.27
CA ASP A 574 3.59 -11.90 16.25
C ASP A 574 2.92 -11.46 14.92
N LEU A 575 1.85 -12.16 14.50
CA LEU A 575 1.06 -11.80 13.32
C LEU A 575 0.30 -10.47 13.50
N ALA A 576 -0.29 -10.24 14.68
CA ALA A 576 -0.99 -8.99 14.99
C ALA A 576 -0.01 -7.80 14.94
N GLN A 577 1.15 -7.96 15.56
CA GLN A 577 2.21 -6.96 15.55
C GLN A 577 2.73 -6.72 14.12
N LEU A 578 2.83 -7.75 13.26
CA LEU A 578 3.17 -7.60 11.84
C LEU A 578 2.11 -6.82 11.06
N GLY A 579 0.82 -7.14 11.25
CA GLY A 579 -0.30 -6.39 10.67
C GLY A 579 -0.27 -4.92 11.07
N LEU A 580 -0.17 -4.63 12.36
CA LEU A 580 -0.03 -3.26 12.89
C LEU A 580 1.20 -2.51 12.35
N ASN A 581 2.31 -3.20 12.11
CA ASN A 581 3.50 -2.63 11.47
C ASN A 581 3.26 -2.24 10.00
N CYS A 582 2.41 -2.99 9.29
CA CYS A 582 1.99 -2.67 7.92
C CYS A 582 1.04 -1.46 7.87
N LEU A 583 0.32 -1.18 8.96
CA LEU A 583 -0.63 -0.07 9.06
C LEU A 583 0.00 1.29 9.43
N GLU A 584 1.33 1.40 9.48
CA GLU A 584 1.99 2.67 9.77
C GLU A 584 1.57 3.79 8.81
N MET A 585 1.30 4.98 9.36
CA MET A 585 0.74 6.13 8.64
C MET A 585 1.62 6.63 7.50
N ARG A 586 2.94 6.37 7.57
CA ARG A 586 3.91 6.76 6.53
C ARG A 586 4.46 5.50 5.86
N SER A 587 4.35 5.44 4.53
CA SER A 587 4.80 4.34 3.66
C SER A 587 6.25 3.88 3.91
N LYS A 588 7.12 4.81 4.33
CA LYS A 588 8.54 4.55 4.63
C LYS A 588 8.77 3.82 5.97
N ASP A 589 7.84 3.91 6.92
CA ASP A 589 7.96 3.27 8.24
C ASP A 589 7.36 1.85 8.23
N ARG A 590 6.45 1.57 7.29
CA ARG A 590 5.95 0.22 6.98
C ARG A 590 7.13 -0.70 6.64
N PRO A 591 7.09 -2.00 7.02
CA PRO A 591 8.10 -2.97 6.63
C PRO A 591 8.23 -3.10 5.10
N ASP A 592 9.31 -3.74 4.65
CA ASP A 592 9.43 -4.20 3.27
C ASP A 592 8.63 -5.50 3.09
N LEU A 593 7.85 -5.58 2.01
CA LEU A 593 6.91 -6.68 1.81
C LEU A 593 7.63 -8.02 1.60
N ASN A 594 8.74 -8.03 0.86
CA ASN A 594 9.46 -9.25 0.53
C ASN A 594 10.40 -9.68 1.67
N SER A 595 11.28 -8.77 2.10
CA SER A 595 12.37 -9.10 3.03
C SER A 595 11.98 -9.12 4.51
N VAL A 596 10.79 -8.65 4.88
CA VAL A 596 10.30 -8.66 6.27
C VAL A 596 8.93 -9.31 6.39
N VAL A 597 7.94 -8.87 5.63
CA VAL A 597 6.55 -9.37 5.78
C VAL A 597 6.43 -10.82 5.29
N LEU A 598 6.90 -11.13 4.08
CA LEU A 598 6.77 -12.47 3.51
C LEU A 598 7.59 -13.52 4.27
N GLU A 599 8.78 -13.16 4.75
CA GLU A 599 9.62 -14.05 5.58
C GLU A 599 8.93 -14.42 6.91
N GLU A 600 8.36 -13.44 7.60
CA GLU A 600 7.68 -13.65 8.88
C GLU A 600 6.37 -14.43 8.70
N LEU A 601 5.57 -14.09 7.69
CA LEU A 601 4.43 -14.92 7.28
C LEU A 601 4.86 -16.35 6.90
N GLY A 602 6.06 -16.50 6.31
CA GLY A 602 6.64 -17.80 5.96
C GLY A 602 7.02 -18.62 7.19
N ARG A 603 7.52 -17.98 8.26
CA ARG A 603 7.74 -18.61 9.57
C ARG A 603 6.42 -19.11 10.16
N LEU A 604 5.42 -18.24 10.22
CA LEU A 604 4.09 -18.56 10.75
C LEU A 604 3.41 -19.69 9.96
N LYS A 605 3.48 -19.67 8.63
CA LYS A 605 3.00 -20.76 7.75
C LYS A 605 3.68 -22.10 8.04
N ARG A 606 4.99 -22.12 8.36
CA ARG A 606 5.69 -23.37 8.71
C ARG A 606 5.21 -23.94 10.05
N ILE A 607 4.90 -23.09 11.03
CA ILE A 607 4.32 -23.50 12.32
C ILE A 607 2.88 -24.00 12.14
N ALA A 608 2.07 -23.31 11.33
CA ALA A 608 0.75 -23.77 10.93
C ALA A 608 0.81 -25.14 10.26
N ALA A 609 1.78 -25.38 9.37
CA ALA A 609 1.97 -26.67 8.71
C ALA A 609 2.39 -27.81 9.66
N SER A 610 3.17 -27.53 10.71
CA SER A 610 3.53 -28.57 11.70
C SER A 610 2.40 -28.93 12.66
N VAL A 611 1.44 -28.03 12.89
CA VAL A 611 0.22 -28.33 13.68
C VAL A 611 -0.91 -28.89 12.80
N SER A 612 -1.02 -28.42 11.56
CA SER A 612 -1.99 -28.91 10.56
C SER A 612 -1.58 -30.27 9.94
N GLY A 613 -0.96 -31.14 10.74
CA GLY A 613 -0.75 -32.56 10.42
C GLY A 613 -2.06 -33.35 10.46
N VAL A 614 -3.13 -32.82 9.87
CA VAL A 614 -4.49 -33.35 9.95
C VAL A 614 -4.66 -34.51 8.96
N ALA A 615 -5.19 -35.63 9.47
CA ALA A 615 -5.49 -36.78 8.66
C ALA A 615 -6.58 -36.46 7.61
N LEU A 616 -6.20 -36.52 6.34
CA LEU A 616 -7.12 -36.60 5.21
C LEU A 616 -8.14 -37.75 5.45
N PRO A 617 -9.46 -37.48 5.41
CA PRO A 617 -10.48 -38.53 5.51
C PRO A 617 -10.30 -39.59 4.43
N GLY A 618 -10.23 -40.87 4.81
CA GLY A 618 -9.95 -41.98 3.86
C GLY A 618 -8.47 -42.30 3.63
N SER A 619 -7.54 -41.66 4.35
CA SER A 619 -6.11 -42.03 4.32
C SER A 619 -5.85 -43.50 4.69
N PRO A 620 -5.09 -44.26 3.88
CA PRO A 620 -4.69 -45.63 4.19
C PRO A 620 -4.02 -45.75 5.57
N SER A 621 -4.33 -46.84 6.29
CA SER A 621 -3.84 -47.06 7.67
C SER A 621 -2.31 -47.06 7.77
N HIS A 622 -1.61 -47.59 6.76
CA HIS A 622 -0.14 -47.66 6.73
C HIS A 622 0.55 -46.31 6.44
N PHE A 623 -0.18 -45.27 6.04
CA PHE A 623 0.35 -43.91 5.98
C PHE A 623 0.28 -43.18 7.33
N LYS A 624 -0.43 -43.74 8.32
CA LYS A 624 -0.66 -43.10 9.62
C LYS A 624 0.42 -43.46 10.63
N CYS A 625 0.96 -42.46 11.31
CA CYS A 625 1.89 -42.63 12.42
C CYS A 625 1.21 -43.44 13.54
N PRO A 626 1.81 -44.54 14.04
CA PRO A 626 1.22 -45.31 15.14
C PRO A 626 1.09 -44.52 16.44
N ILE A 627 1.88 -43.46 16.64
CA ILE A 627 1.79 -42.54 17.79
C ILE A 627 0.70 -41.49 17.54
N LEU A 628 0.87 -40.65 16.51
CA LEU A 628 0.01 -39.47 16.27
C LEU A 628 -1.37 -39.80 15.67
N LYS A 629 -1.53 -41.00 15.08
CA LYS A 629 -2.72 -41.44 14.30
C LYS A 629 -3.03 -40.61 13.04
N THR A 630 -2.17 -39.67 12.69
CA THR A 630 -2.25 -38.82 11.49
C THR A 630 -1.26 -39.26 10.41
N VAL A 631 -1.43 -38.77 9.18
CA VAL A 631 -0.56 -39.11 8.03
C VAL A 631 0.87 -38.61 8.28
N MET A 632 1.87 -39.47 8.06
CA MET A 632 3.28 -39.12 8.27
C MET A 632 3.81 -38.17 7.20
N TYR A 633 4.56 -37.15 7.63
CA TYR A 633 5.27 -36.19 6.79
C TYR A 633 6.76 -36.54 6.65
N ASP A 634 7.44 -36.91 7.73
CA ASP A 634 8.79 -37.47 7.71
C ASP A 634 8.82 -38.87 8.36
N PRO A 635 8.38 -39.92 7.62
CA PRO A 635 8.36 -41.28 8.14
C PRO A 635 9.78 -41.82 8.37
N CYS A 636 10.02 -42.38 9.55
CA CYS A 636 11.27 -43.05 9.95
C CYS A 636 11.00 -44.43 10.56
N ILE A 637 11.90 -45.38 10.33
CA ILE A 637 11.87 -46.74 10.89
C ILE A 637 12.70 -46.77 12.18
N ALA A 638 12.12 -47.31 13.25
CA ALA A 638 12.82 -47.60 14.50
C ALA A 638 13.31 -49.06 14.58
N SER A 639 14.09 -49.39 15.60
CA SER A 639 14.72 -50.72 15.76
C SER A 639 13.76 -51.90 16.08
N ASP A 640 12.47 -51.60 16.27
CA ASP A 640 11.36 -52.58 16.29
C ASP A 640 10.79 -52.90 14.89
N GLY A 641 11.24 -52.20 13.84
CA GLY A 641 10.79 -52.38 12.45
C GLY A 641 9.51 -51.61 12.08
N TYR A 642 8.90 -50.86 13.01
CA TYR A 642 7.74 -50.02 12.70
C TYR A 642 8.18 -48.66 12.17
N THR A 643 7.33 -48.07 11.32
CA THR A 643 7.52 -46.70 10.81
C THR A 643 6.67 -45.72 11.62
N TYR A 644 7.28 -44.59 11.97
CA TYR A 644 6.72 -43.51 12.80
C TYR A 644 7.00 -42.16 12.16
N GLU A 645 6.23 -41.13 12.53
CA GLU A 645 6.65 -39.75 12.28
C GLU A 645 7.92 -39.45 13.08
N ARG A 646 8.95 -38.90 12.43
CA ARG A 646 10.27 -38.64 13.05
C ARG A 646 10.15 -37.88 14.36
N SER A 647 9.52 -36.71 14.34
CA SER A 647 9.39 -35.83 15.50
C SER A 647 8.66 -36.50 16.67
N ALA A 648 7.64 -37.32 16.38
CA ALA A 648 6.89 -38.06 17.39
C ALA A 648 7.72 -39.19 18.02
N MET A 649 8.55 -39.87 17.23
CA MET A 649 9.41 -40.94 17.72
C MET A 649 10.62 -40.39 18.49
N GLU A 650 11.22 -39.29 18.03
CA GLU A 650 12.28 -38.57 18.74
C GLU A 650 11.76 -38.08 20.11
N MET A 651 10.58 -37.49 20.17
CA MET A 651 9.92 -37.09 21.41
C MET A 651 9.60 -38.27 22.33
N TRP A 652 9.11 -39.39 21.79
CA TRP A 652 8.86 -40.61 22.57
C TRP A 652 10.16 -41.19 23.17
N LEU A 653 11.27 -41.11 22.43
CA LEU A 653 12.58 -41.60 22.82
C LEU A 653 13.32 -40.72 23.84
N CYS A 654 12.82 -39.51 24.15
CA CYS A 654 13.33 -38.72 25.28
C CYS A 654 13.13 -39.47 26.60
N ASP A 655 11.90 -39.89 26.89
CA ASP A 655 11.50 -40.42 28.20
C ASP A 655 11.41 -41.96 28.25
N LYS A 656 11.44 -42.64 27.09
CA LYS A 656 11.17 -44.09 26.99
C LYS A 656 12.21 -44.80 26.12
N ASP A 657 12.49 -46.07 26.45
CA ASP A 657 13.34 -46.99 25.68
C ASP A 657 12.56 -48.21 25.14
N VAL A 658 11.22 -48.13 25.14
CA VAL A 658 10.31 -49.18 24.68
C VAL A 658 9.54 -48.77 23.41
N SER A 659 9.19 -49.74 22.58
CA SER A 659 8.39 -49.56 21.37
C SER A 659 7.02 -48.94 21.69
N PRO A 660 6.60 -47.88 20.98
CA PRO A 660 5.23 -47.37 21.07
C PRO A 660 4.16 -48.41 20.73
N VAL A 661 4.47 -49.36 19.85
CA VAL A 661 3.52 -50.36 19.34
C VAL A 661 3.56 -51.64 20.16
N THR A 662 4.73 -52.30 20.28
CA THR A 662 4.83 -53.63 20.90
C THR A 662 5.06 -53.58 22.41
N LYS A 663 5.40 -52.41 22.96
CA LYS A 663 5.84 -52.19 24.36
C LYS A 663 7.12 -52.95 24.75
N ALA A 664 7.73 -53.70 23.84
CA ALA A 664 9.02 -54.35 24.05
C ALA A 664 10.16 -53.30 24.03
N ARG A 665 11.28 -53.61 24.68
CA ARG A 665 12.47 -52.74 24.67
C ARG A 665 13.05 -52.62 23.27
N LEU A 666 13.40 -51.40 22.85
CA LEU A 666 14.06 -51.14 21.58
C LEU A 666 15.52 -51.58 21.64
N ARG A 667 16.05 -52.11 20.53
CA ARG A 667 17.45 -52.57 20.46
C ARG A 667 18.43 -51.40 20.52
N ASP A 668 18.05 -50.30 19.89
CA ASP A 668 18.76 -49.03 19.86
C ASP A 668 17.78 -47.88 19.53
N LYS A 669 18.23 -46.63 19.69
CA LYS A 669 17.45 -45.41 19.46
C LYS A 669 17.65 -44.82 18.04
N THR A 670 18.23 -45.56 17.10
CA THR A 670 18.51 -45.06 15.74
C THR A 670 17.23 -45.00 14.91
N LEU A 671 17.01 -43.89 14.20
CA LEU A 671 15.84 -43.67 13.35
C LEU A 671 16.24 -43.52 11.88
N LEU A 672 16.01 -44.58 11.10
CA LEU A 672 16.34 -44.63 9.68
C LEU A 672 15.24 -43.96 8.84
N PRO A 673 15.55 -43.07 7.88
CA PRO A 673 14.51 -42.43 7.05
C PRO A 673 13.82 -43.44 6.13
N ASN A 674 12.47 -43.48 6.14
CA ASN A 674 11.69 -44.31 5.24
C ASN A 674 11.32 -43.54 3.97
N LEU A 675 12.31 -43.32 3.12
CA LEU A 675 12.16 -42.53 1.88
C LEU A 675 11.11 -43.14 0.93
N SER A 676 10.99 -44.47 0.89
CA SER A 676 9.98 -45.17 0.08
C SER A 676 8.55 -44.83 0.51
N LEU A 677 8.26 -44.88 1.82
CA LEU A 677 6.94 -44.50 2.33
C LEU A 677 6.70 -43.00 2.16
N LYS A 678 7.73 -42.16 2.34
CA LYS A 678 7.64 -40.71 2.12
C LYS A 678 7.25 -40.40 0.67
N SER A 679 7.88 -41.04 -0.31
CA SER A 679 7.52 -40.91 -1.73
C SER A 679 6.10 -41.39 -2.05
N ALA A 680 5.65 -42.49 -1.43
CA ALA A 680 4.29 -43.00 -1.60
C ALA A 680 3.22 -42.05 -1.04
N ILE A 681 3.44 -41.49 0.16
CA ILE A 681 2.55 -40.50 0.78
C ILE A 681 2.49 -39.22 -0.07
N MET A 682 3.65 -38.70 -0.49
CA MET A 682 3.71 -37.50 -1.35
C MET A 682 2.95 -37.68 -2.67
N ARG A 683 3.03 -38.86 -3.28
CA ARG A 683 2.26 -39.18 -4.49
C ARG A 683 0.76 -39.25 -4.22
N TRP A 684 0.35 -39.93 -3.15
CA TRP A 684 -1.07 -40.03 -2.77
C TRP A 684 -1.71 -38.68 -2.41
N VAL A 685 -0.94 -37.78 -1.80
CA VAL A 685 -1.35 -36.38 -1.56
C VAL A 685 -1.50 -35.62 -2.88
N ALA A 686 -0.57 -35.77 -3.83
CA ALA A 686 -0.65 -35.14 -5.15
C ALA A 686 -1.86 -35.64 -5.98
N ASP A 687 -2.22 -36.92 -5.84
CA ASP A 687 -3.36 -37.55 -6.53
C ASP A 687 -4.74 -37.22 -5.88
N GLY A 688 -4.78 -36.35 -4.87
CA GLY A 688 -6.03 -35.83 -4.29
C GLY A 688 -6.79 -36.79 -3.37
N GLY A 689 -6.11 -37.81 -2.83
CA GLY A 689 -6.50 -38.54 -1.62
C GLY A 689 -7.97 -38.97 -1.45
N ARG A 690 -8.56 -39.68 -2.43
CA ARG A 690 -9.89 -40.31 -2.26
C ARG A 690 -9.77 -41.75 -1.71
N PRO A 691 -10.75 -42.23 -0.90
CA PRO A 691 -10.77 -43.61 -0.45
C PRO A 691 -11.01 -44.58 -1.62
N VAL A 692 -10.41 -45.75 -1.54
CA VAL A 692 -10.79 -46.90 -2.37
C VAL A 692 -12.22 -47.29 -1.99
N LYS A 693 -13.12 -47.37 -2.98
CA LYS A 693 -14.38 -48.10 -2.80
C LYS A 693 -14.06 -49.59 -2.90
N GLU A 694 -14.34 -50.33 -1.83
CA GLU A 694 -14.69 -51.75 -1.93
C GLU A 694 -16.12 -51.89 -2.46
#